data_AF-A0A1Q8A624-F1
#
_entry.id   AF-A0A1Q8A624-F1
#
_cell.length_a   1.000
_cell.length_b   1.000
_cell.length_c   1.000
_cell.angle_alpha   90.00
_cell.angle_beta   90.00
_cell.angle_gamma   90.00
#
_symmetry.space_group_name_H-M   'P 1'
#
loop_
_entity.id
_entity.type
_entity.pdbx_description
1 polymer ?
#
loop_
_entity_poly.entity_id
_entity_poly.type
_entity_poly.pdbx_seq_one_letter_code
_entity_poly.pdbx_strand_id
1 'polypeptide(L)'
;MRTNHAFLTLFFMALASIIAISNIPPPAHAVSTSFVFDAAGDYAYNSVTTGVWSGMKSSGANFALSLGDMLYSMSSANEQTWCSTFKSYINNVAITVGNHDTFESNSSGTGGGSINKFIQYCPFTLGTIGGGAYGFQYYFDYPQTNPIARFIVTQPRIWNGTTSSSAVSYANGTATQAWVGSRIDDARAAGIPWVIVAMHKNCIAAGGSECDAGQDFFRFLLKKKVDLILQGHDHNYQRSKQLACATEETYVPSCVINSGSSLTKGAGSVLVISGAGGAGNTGISCPADPDCGYYVTTNSTVHGFAKFTVNNTGITERWVTTDTAPGFTYTDSFTIGSGAPPPLTGSFTFSPTNPSPGVSVTFTAAASGGTAPYTYSWKFGDGGTATGNPATHSYSAKGSYTTTLTIRDSGGGSLNVSNTVQVGTQPLQGGFTAASTSPAFDYVVTIVMENNGYCDVMNITNCTPRGTGQYETRLAQNYSIAGNCQSDSSCTSGGYTATSHPSEGNYITMLAGSDFGHVNDTFCTSPPASPCYSITQPNIIDRIESTGKTWQAWAENATNSGTCSFNPPRHADHFGFITFSDLNTASRCSHFLSTSPSSDTEFLAALNATSPANYIWLTPIDTHSTCPTGALAPCDAYLSNLIPRILSSSLFRTKNAALFIVYDEGNSAYPHDYLYASWIGSNVKKGFVGSGSYSHWSYTKTLETVWNMPTLGTNDTTAQAMTEFFAYSSPTVTFTSTITGGTSPYTVSWNFGDGTTGTGANPTHTYTSSGTYTVRMNVTDANGAKFTT
;
A
#
# COMPACT_ATOMS: atom_id res chain seq x y z
N MET A 1 61.69 -11.16 -73.54
CA MET A 1 62.83 -10.50 -72.85
C MET A 1 62.68 -10.76 -71.36
N ARG A 2 63.78 -10.99 -70.61
CA ARG A 2 63.93 -10.96 -69.12
C ARG A 2 62.83 -11.66 -68.28
N THR A 3 63.01 -12.90 -67.80
CA THR A 3 63.72 -13.37 -66.55
C THR A 3 62.92 -13.17 -65.25
N ASN A 4 62.90 -14.06 -64.22
CA ASN A 4 63.48 -15.40 -64.00
C ASN A 4 62.94 -16.09 -62.69
N HIS A 5 62.82 -17.44 -62.68
CA HIS A 5 62.91 -18.42 -61.54
C HIS A 5 62.03 -18.23 -60.25
N ALA A 6 61.80 -19.21 -59.35
CA ALA A 6 62.20 -20.63 -59.15
C ALA A 6 61.05 -21.42 -58.43
N PHE A 7 60.78 -22.74 -58.64
CA PHE A 7 61.26 -23.95 -57.89
C PHE A 7 60.73 -24.09 -56.43
N LEU A 8 60.42 -25.22 -55.76
CA LEU A 8 60.39 -26.72 -55.93
C LEU A 8 59.69 -27.30 -54.63
N THR A 9 59.15 -28.53 -54.37
CA THR A 9 58.62 -29.73 -55.11
C THR A 9 58.09 -30.83 -54.12
N LEU A 10 57.23 -31.77 -54.59
CA LEU A 10 57.04 -33.19 -54.13
C LEU A 10 56.35 -33.47 -52.74
N PHE A 11 55.71 -34.63 -52.41
CA PHE A 11 55.49 -35.95 -53.10
C PHE A 11 54.31 -36.81 -52.52
N PHE A 12 53.87 -37.87 -53.25
CA PHE A 12 53.01 -39.07 -52.92
C PHE A 12 51.62 -38.88 -52.21
N MET A 13 50.47 -39.55 -52.50
CA MET A 13 50.04 -40.92 -52.93
C MET A 13 50.15 -42.04 -51.85
N ALA A 14 49.23 -43.00 -51.64
CA ALA A 14 47.83 -43.21 -52.11
C ALA A 14 47.14 -44.39 -51.32
N LEU A 15 45.85 -44.70 -51.64
CA LEU A 15 45.06 -45.92 -51.29
C LEU A 15 44.56 -46.07 -49.81
N ALA A 16 43.45 -46.75 -49.47
CA ALA A 16 42.40 -47.46 -50.27
C ALA A 16 41.00 -47.57 -49.58
N SER A 17 39.96 -47.73 -50.42
CA SER A 17 38.71 -48.54 -50.29
C SER A 17 37.79 -48.57 -49.04
N ILE A 18 36.63 -47.91 -49.20
CA ILE A 18 35.24 -48.38 -48.95
C ILE A 18 34.91 -49.14 -47.64
N ILE A 19 34.18 -48.46 -46.73
CA ILE A 19 32.90 -48.95 -46.14
C ILE A 19 31.90 -47.80 -46.21
N ALA A 20 30.62 -48.06 -46.51
CA ALA A 20 29.57 -47.04 -46.62
C ALA A 20 28.35 -47.38 -45.75
N ILE A 21 28.35 -46.92 -44.49
CA ILE A 21 27.18 -46.89 -43.59
C ILE A 21 27.18 -45.55 -42.84
N SER A 22 25.99 -45.02 -42.56
CA SER A 22 25.73 -43.88 -41.66
C SER A 22 26.48 -42.56 -41.97
N ASN A 23 25.94 -41.78 -42.92
CA ASN A 23 25.99 -40.31 -42.82
C ASN A 23 25.05 -39.84 -41.69
N ILE A 24 25.43 -40.13 -40.44
CA ILE A 24 24.89 -39.43 -39.28
C ILE A 24 25.75 -38.17 -39.14
N PRO A 25 25.19 -36.94 -39.23
CA PRO A 25 25.98 -35.74 -38.97
C PRO A 25 26.54 -35.83 -37.54
N PRO A 26 27.75 -35.30 -37.26
CA PRO A 26 28.30 -35.31 -35.91
C PRO A 26 27.24 -34.73 -34.94
N PRO A 27 27.02 -35.36 -33.77
CA PRO A 27 25.93 -34.98 -32.89
C PRO A 27 26.05 -33.49 -32.60
N ALA A 28 25.02 -32.73 -32.98
CA ALA A 28 25.04 -31.28 -32.87
C ALA A 28 25.43 -30.91 -31.44
N HIS A 29 26.58 -30.25 -31.29
CA HIS A 29 27.15 -29.94 -29.97
C HIS A 29 26.05 -29.33 -29.11
N ALA A 30 25.72 -30.02 -28.01
CA ALA A 30 24.53 -29.71 -27.24
C ALA A 30 24.56 -28.25 -26.80
N VAL A 31 23.78 -27.41 -27.47
CA VAL A 31 23.63 -26.00 -27.12
C VAL A 31 23.15 -25.98 -25.68
N SER A 32 23.89 -25.33 -24.78
CA SER A 32 23.54 -25.33 -23.37
C SER A 32 22.23 -24.57 -23.20
N THR A 33 21.12 -25.32 -23.15
CA THR A 33 19.75 -24.79 -23.00
C THR A 33 19.50 -24.20 -21.63
N SER A 34 20.47 -24.34 -20.72
CA SER A 34 20.53 -23.73 -19.40
C SER A 34 21.93 -23.22 -19.05
N PHE A 35 21.99 -22.35 -18.06
CA PHE A 35 23.20 -21.96 -17.32
C PHE A 35 22.84 -21.65 -15.86
N VAL A 36 23.86 -21.56 -15.01
CA VAL A 36 23.74 -21.17 -13.60
C VAL A 36 24.56 -19.90 -13.37
N PHE A 37 24.01 -18.93 -12.64
CA PHE A 37 24.77 -17.80 -12.11
C PHE A 37 24.42 -17.54 -10.65
N ASP A 38 25.40 -17.12 -9.86
CA ASP A 38 25.19 -16.67 -8.48
C ASP A 38 25.20 -15.13 -8.45
N ALA A 39 24.42 -14.52 -7.56
CA ALA A 39 24.44 -13.08 -7.35
C ALA A 39 24.51 -12.73 -5.86
N ALA A 40 25.34 -11.74 -5.53
CA ALA A 40 25.34 -11.03 -4.25
C ALA A 40 26.05 -9.68 -4.42
N GLY A 41 25.77 -8.72 -3.54
CA GLY A 41 26.53 -7.49 -3.36
C GLY A 41 27.27 -7.45 -2.02
N ASP A 42 27.85 -6.29 -1.71
CA ASP A 42 28.11 -5.86 -0.33
C ASP A 42 29.12 -6.78 0.39
N TYR A 43 30.28 -6.92 -0.26
CA TYR A 43 31.36 -7.80 0.15
C TYR A 43 32.31 -7.06 1.09
N ALA A 44 32.50 -7.59 2.30
CA ALA A 44 33.56 -7.13 3.19
C ALA A 44 34.91 -7.78 2.82
N TYR A 45 35.95 -7.48 3.60
CA TYR A 45 37.21 -8.21 3.53
C TYR A 45 37.39 -9.06 4.80
N ASN A 46 36.55 -10.10 4.95
CA ASN A 46 36.46 -10.93 6.14
C ASN A 46 36.24 -12.42 5.81
N SER A 47 36.22 -13.27 6.85
CA SER A 47 36.00 -14.72 6.73
C SER A 47 34.60 -15.07 6.20
N VAL A 48 33.56 -14.32 6.58
CA VAL A 48 32.18 -14.50 6.10
C VAL A 48 32.12 -14.41 4.58
N THR A 49 32.73 -13.36 4.01
CA THR A 49 32.86 -13.13 2.58
C THR A 49 33.54 -14.31 1.87
N THR A 50 34.63 -14.84 2.43
CA THR A 50 35.27 -16.05 1.86
C THR A 50 34.41 -17.32 2.02
N GLY A 51 33.53 -17.37 3.01
CA GLY A 51 32.50 -18.40 3.16
C GLY A 51 31.46 -18.34 2.04
N VAL A 52 30.95 -17.13 1.73
CA VAL A 52 30.04 -16.88 0.59
C VAL A 52 30.70 -17.34 -0.71
N TRP A 53 31.95 -16.94 -0.99
CA TRP A 53 32.67 -17.38 -2.20
C TRP A 53 32.93 -18.89 -2.25
N SER A 54 33.18 -19.53 -1.10
CA SER A 54 33.29 -21.00 -1.00
C SER A 54 31.96 -21.71 -1.31
N GLY A 55 30.85 -21.14 -0.84
CA GLY A 55 29.50 -21.59 -1.19
C GLY A 55 29.20 -21.44 -2.69
N MET A 56 29.51 -20.28 -3.28
CA MET A 56 29.35 -20.04 -4.73
C MET A 56 30.21 -20.99 -5.58
N LYS A 57 31.49 -21.22 -5.19
CA LYS A 57 32.35 -22.24 -5.80
C LYS A 57 31.73 -23.63 -5.78
N SER A 58 31.00 -23.94 -4.70
CA SER A 58 30.29 -25.20 -4.50
C SER A 58 28.91 -25.24 -5.18
N SER A 59 28.41 -24.11 -5.70
CA SER A 59 27.11 -24.02 -6.37
C SER A 59 27.14 -24.63 -7.77
N GLY A 60 28.30 -24.59 -8.45
CA GLY A 60 28.44 -24.95 -9.85
C GLY A 60 28.05 -23.85 -10.84
N ALA A 61 28.00 -22.58 -10.40
CA ALA A 61 27.74 -21.44 -11.27
C ALA A 61 28.76 -21.29 -12.41
N ASN A 62 28.27 -20.91 -13.60
CA ASN A 62 29.11 -20.57 -14.74
C ASN A 62 29.82 -19.22 -14.54
N PHE A 63 29.20 -18.33 -13.75
CA PHE A 63 29.73 -17.02 -13.35
C PHE A 63 29.02 -16.47 -12.12
N ALA A 64 29.62 -15.47 -11.49
CA ALA A 64 28.96 -14.65 -10.48
C ALA A 64 28.69 -13.22 -10.99
N LEU A 65 27.58 -12.65 -10.55
CA LEU A 65 27.23 -11.25 -10.74
C LEU A 65 27.40 -10.51 -9.42
N SER A 66 28.43 -9.68 -9.30
CA SER A 66 28.56 -8.76 -8.17
C SER A 66 27.54 -7.63 -8.32
N LEU A 67 26.78 -7.35 -7.26
CA LEU A 67 25.77 -6.29 -7.17
C LEU A 67 26.32 -5.01 -6.52
N GLY A 68 27.64 -4.78 -6.63
CA GLY A 68 28.33 -3.59 -6.11
C GLY A 68 28.88 -3.75 -4.69
N ASP A 69 29.62 -2.73 -4.26
CA ASP A 69 30.31 -2.63 -2.98
C ASP A 69 31.21 -3.83 -2.70
N MET A 70 32.23 -3.98 -3.55
CA MET A 70 33.24 -5.02 -3.44
C MET A 70 34.23 -4.75 -2.28
N LEU A 71 34.48 -3.49 -1.92
CA LEU A 71 35.37 -3.12 -0.81
C LEU A 71 34.95 -1.80 -0.14
N TYR A 72 34.97 -1.80 1.20
CA TYR A 72 34.62 -0.64 2.02
C TYR A 72 35.83 0.20 2.49
N SER A 73 37.09 -0.23 2.27
CA SER A 73 38.28 0.46 2.80
C SER A 73 39.49 0.50 1.86
N MET A 74 40.16 1.68 1.82
CA MET A 74 41.23 1.98 0.87
C MET A 74 42.61 1.47 1.31
N SER A 75 43.05 0.37 0.72
CA SER A 75 44.47 0.11 0.46
C SER A 75 44.60 -0.33 -1.00
N SER A 76 45.54 0.23 -1.75
CA SER A 76 45.67 -0.02 -3.20
C SER A 76 46.16 -1.43 -3.56
N ALA A 77 46.57 -2.23 -2.58
CA ALA A 77 46.79 -3.67 -2.75
C ALA A 77 45.48 -4.47 -2.70
N ASN A 78 44.38 -3.89 -2.18
CA ASN A 78 43.17 -4.64 -1.84
C ASN A 78 42.33 -4.96 -3.09
N GLU A 79 42.17 -4.07 -4.08
CA GLU A 79 41.31 -4.37 -5.24
C GLU A 79 41.87 -5.53 -6.09
N GLN A 80 43.19 -5.58 -6.26
CA GLN A 80 43.87 -6.67 -6.96
C GLN A 80 43.82 -7.98 -6.15
N THR A 81 43.99 -7.89 -4.83
CA THR A 81 43.94 -9.06 -3.93
C THR A 81 42.52 -9.63 -3.82
N TRP A 82 41.50 -8.77 -3.66
CA TRP A 82 40.09 -9.12 -3.70
C TRP A 82 39.76 -9.88 -4.98
N CYS A 83 40.10 -9.30 -6.14
CA CYS A 83 39.77 -9.92 -7.43
C CYS A 83 40.51 -11.25 -7.66
N SER A 84 41.79 -11.33 -7.33
CA SER A 84 42.55 -12.59 -7.49
C SER A 84 42.10 -13.67 -6.51
N THR A 85 41.69 -13.29 -5.29
CA THR A 85 41.10 -14.21 -4.32
C THR A 85 39.72 -14.68 -4.80
N PHE A 86 38.83 -13.77 -5.20
CA PHE A 86 37.51 -14.09 -5.79
C PHE A 86 37.65 -15.07 -6.97
N LYS A 87 38.58 -14.80 -7.89
CA LYS A 87 38.86 -15.66 -9.05
C LYS A 87 39.44 -17.03 -8.71
N SER A 88 39.99 -17.23 -7.50
CA SER A 88 40.35 -18.56 -7.01
C SER A 88 39.14 -19.40 -6.58
N TYR A 89 37.98 -18.77 -6.38
CA TYR A 89 36.70 -19.42 -6.16
C TYR A 89 35.89 -19.55 -7.45
N ILE A 90 35.72 -18.45 -8.19
CA ILE A 90 34.88 -18.37 -9.40
C ILE A 90 35.65 -17.64 -10.50
N ASN A 91 36.06 -18.35 -11.56
CA ASN A 91 36.90 -17.79 -12.62
C ASN A 91 36.27 -16.59 -13.35
N ASN A 92 34.93 -16.58 -13.48
CA ASN A 92 34.18 -15.58 -14.23
C ASN A 92 33.34 -14.70 -13.30
N VAL A 93 33.46 -13.39 -13.47
CA VAL A 93 32.65 -12.39 -12.77
C VAL A 93 32.18 -11.31 -13.74
N ALA A 94 30.94 -10.86 -13.56
CA ALA A 94 30.44 -9.58 -14.04
C ALA A 94 30.23 -8.67 -12.82
N ILE A 95 30.62 -7.41 -12.91
CA ILE A 95 30.52 -6.46 -11.79
C ILE A 95 29.52 -5.35 -12.08
N THR A 96 28.72 -5.03 -11.07
CA THR A 96 27.96 -3.79 -10.92
C THR A 96 28.75 -2.85 -10.02
N VAL A 97 28.55 -1.54 -10.15
CA VAL A 97 29.17 -0.53 -9.29
C VAL A 97 28.27 -0.21 -8.09
N GLY A 98 28.84 -0.14 -6.89
CA GLY A 98 28.20 0.43 -5.70
C GLY A 98 28.75 1.80 -5.28
N ASN A 99 28.20 2.38 -4.22
CA ASN A 99 28.61 3.70 -3.70
C ASN A 99 29.98 3.66 -2.98
N HIS A 100 30.32 2.56 -2.30
CA HIS A 100 31.66 2.38 -1.75
C HIS A 100 32.72 2.14 -2.84
N ASP A 101 32.36 1.62 -4.02
CA ASP A 101 33.29 1.45 -5.14
C ASP A 101 33.69 2.76 -5.87
N THR A 102 33.01 3.88 -5.59
CA THR A 102 33.15 5.16 -6.33
C THR A 102 33.56 6.35 -5.46
N PHE A 103 33.88 6.10 -4.20
CA PHE A 103 34.18 7.10 -3.17
C PHE A 103 32.99 8.01 -2.79
N GLU A 104 31.76 7.67 -3.17
CA GLU A 104 30.54 8.43 -2.85
C GLU A 104 30.33 8.56 -1.33
N SER A 105 30.68 7.52 -0.57
CA SER A 105 30.63 7.49 0.89
C SER A 105 31.79 8.21 1.61
N ASN A 106 32.77 8.77 0.89
CA ASN A 106 34.10 9.05 1.45
C ASN A 106 34.27 10.48 2.00
N SER A 107 33.42 10.85 2.97
CA SER A 107 33.48 12.17 3.64
C SER A 107 34.75 12.40 4.49
N SER A 108 35.50 11.35 4.82
CA SER A 108 36.69 11.37 5.68
C SER A 108 38.02 11.13 4.94
N GLY A 109 38.00 10.91 3.63
CA GLY A 109 39.21 10.67 2.83
C GLY A 109 39.90 9.31 3.03
N THR A 110 39.24 8.32 3.66
CA THR A 110 39.87 7.04 4.08
C THR A 110 39.08 5.76 3.74
N GLY A 111 37.86 5.84 3.22
CA GLY A 111 37.00 4.68 2.92
C GLY A 111 36.64 4.50 1.44
N GLY A 112 36.37 3.25 1.04
CA GLY A 112 35.93 2.86 -0.31
C GLY A 112 36.89 1.96 -1.09
N GLY A 113 36.36 1.33 -2.14
CA GLY A 113 37.09 0.65 -3.20
C GLY A 113 37.30 1.56 -4.41
N SER A 114 37.68 0.99 -5.56
CA SER A 114 37.78 1.76 -6.80
C SER A 114 37.33 0.93 -8.01
N ILE A 115 36.14 1.24 -8.53
CA ILE A 115 35.52 0.56 -9.67
C ILE A 115 36.45 0.50 -10.89
N ASN A 116 37.23 1.55 -11.16
CA ASN A 116 38.20 1.58 -12.26
C ASN A 116 39.33 0.54 -12.09
N LYS A 117 39.76 0.27 -10.84
CA LYS A 117 40.70 -0.82 -10.54
C LYS A 117 40.02 -2.19 -10.57
N PHE A 118 38.78 -2.30 -10.11
CA PHE A 118 38.02 -3.56 -10.25
C PHE A 118 37.80 -3.92 -11.73
N ILE A 119 37.53 -2.95 -12.60
CA ILE A 119 37.51 -3.11 -14.05
C ILE A 119 38.87 -3.62 -14.57
N GLN A 120 39.98 -3.07 -14.07
CA GLN A 120 41.34 -3.45 -14.46
C GLN A 120 41.75 -4.86 -14.04
N TYR A 121 41.47 -5.25 -12.79
CA TYR A 121 41.90 -6.55 -12.22
C TYR A 121 40.85 -7.66 -12.44
N CYS A 122 39.57 -7.29 -12.46
CA CYS A 122 38.41 -8.14 -12.71
C CYS A 122 37.74 -7.84 -14.08
N PRO A 123 38.50 -7.84 -15.20
CA PRO A 123 37.92 -7.60 -16.52
C PRO A 123 36.92 -8.69 -16.87
N PHE A 124 35.92 -8.28 -17.65
CA PHE A 124 34.81 -9.11 -18.10
C PHE A 124 35.29 -10.32 -18.93
N THR A 125 34.68 -11.48 -18.69
CA THR A 125 35.06 -12.77 -19.31
C THR A 125 33.92 -13.48 -20.04
N LEU A 126 32.69 -12.96 -19.98
CA LEU A 126 31.47 -13.66 -20.43
C LEU A 126 31.13 -13.44 -21.91
N GLY A 127 32.08 -12.93 -22.69
CA GLY A 127 31.93 -12.63 -24.11
C GLY A 127 32.17 -11.16 -24.42
N THR A 128 31.37 -10.60 -25.32
CA THR A 128 31.44 -9.18 -25.72
C THR A 128 30.43 -8.34 -24.95
N ILE A 129 30.89 -7.21 -24.41
CA ILE A 129 30.02 -6.18 -23.82
C ILE A 129 29.32 -5.40 -24.92
N GLY A 130 28.00 -5.28 -24.81
CA GLY A 130 27.19 -4.38 -25.62
C GLY A 130 27.02 -3.02 -24.94
N GLY A 131 27.52 -1.97 -25.60
CA GLY A 131 27.26 -0.57 -25.24
C GLY A 131 27.79 -0.10 -23.87
N GLY A 132 27.84 1.23 -23.70
CA GLY A 132 28.23 1.86 -22.45
C GLY A 132 29.66 1.51 -21.99
N ALA A 133 29.83 1.28 -20.69
CA ALA A 133 31.12 0.98 -20.06
C ALA A 133 30.97 -0.10 -18.98
N TYR A 134 31.90 -1.06 -18.96
CA TYR A 134 31.95 -2.14 -17.97
C TYR A 134 31.97 -1.60 -16.53
N GLY A 135 31.39 -2.34 -15.60
CA GLY A 135 31.19 -1.94 -14.19
C GLY A 135 30.11 -0.89 -13.97
N PHE A 136 29.95 0.04 -14.91
CA PHE A 136 28.99 1.13 -14.88
C PHE A 136 27.66 0.74 -15.56
N GLN A 137 27.26 1.47 -16.61
CA GLN A 137 26.12 1.11 -17.47
C GLN A 137 26.60 0.25 -18.65
N TYR A 138 26.19 -1.02 -18.73
CA TYR A 138 26.50 -1.91 -19.87
C TYR A 138 25.50 -3.07 -19.99
N TYR A 139 25.48 -3.79 -21.11
CA TYR A 139 24.73 -5.05 -21.20
C TYR A 139 25.58 -6.18 -21.79
N PHE A 140 25.16 -7.43 -21.54
CA PHE A 140 25.69 -8.60 -22.20
C PHE A 140 24.61 -9.67 -22.36
N ASP A 141 24.79 -10.52 -23.37
CA ASP A 141 23.88 -11.59 -23.73
C ASP A 141 24.53 -12.95 -23.42
N TYR A 142 23.84 -13.83 -22.69
CA TYR A 142 24.42 -15.08 -22.20
C TYR A 142 23.52 -16.31 -22.46
N PRO A 143 24.09 -17.45 -22.90
CA PRO A 143 25.44 -17.61 -23.45
C PRO A 143 25.66 -16.73 -24.69
N GLN A 144 26.90 -16.31 -24.98
CA GLN A 144 27.17 -15.38 -26.09
C GLN A 144 26.67 -15.88 -27.46
N THR A 145 26.65 -17.20 -27.66
CA THR A 145 26.06 -17.85 -28.84
C THR A 145 24.70 -18.43 -28.45
N ASN A 146 23.64 -18.07 -29.20
CA ASN A 146 22.25 -18.41 -28.91
C ASN A 146 21.81 -17.97 -27.50
N PRO A 147 21.86 -16.66 -27.18
CA PRO A 147 21.63 -16.16 -25.84
C PRO A 147 20.22 -16.42 -25.35
N ILE A 148 20.13 -16.93 -24.12
CA ILE A 148 18.85 -17.23 -23.47
C ILE A 148 18.44 -16.13 -22.50
N ALA A 149 19.38 -15.29 -22.04
CA ALA A 149 19.13 -14.11 -21.24
C ALA A 149 19.98 -12.90 -21.67
N ARG A 150 19.41 -11.69 -21.58
CA ARG A 150 20.14 -10.42 -21.59
C ARG A 150 20.25 -9.89 -20.17
N PHE A 151 21.47 -9.58 -19.75
CA PHE A 151 21.77 -8.86 -18.51
C PHE A 151 22.03 -7.39 -18.84
N ILE A 152 21.31 -6.49 -18.20
CA ILE A 152 21.50 -5.03 -18.34
C ILE A 152 21.93 -4.50 -16.98
N VAL A 153 23.18 -4.08 -16.86
CA VAL A 153 23.77 -3.54 -15.63
C VAL A 153 23.69 -2.02 -15.65
N THR A 154 23.31 -1.43 -14.52
CA THR A 154 22.95 -0.01 -14.39
C THR A 154 23.47 0.60 -13.10
N GLN A 155 23.69 1.92 -13.12
CA GLN A 155 24.30 2.70 -12.04
C GLN A 155 23.39 3.87 -11.57
N PRO A 156 22.11 3.63 -11.24
CA PRO A 156 21.19 4.69 -10.87
C PRO A 156 21.65 5.40 -9.60
N ARG A 157 21.76 6.74 -9.67
CA ARG A 157 22.20 7.63 -8.57
C ARG A 157 23.51 7.19 -7.88
N ILE A 158 24.44 6.64 -8.66
CA ILE A 158 25.82 6.35 -8.22
C ILE A 158 26.79 7.24 -9.01
N TRP A 159 27.92 7.63 -8.41
CA TRP A 159 28.95 8.44 -9.08
C TRP A 159 29.65 7.71 -10.23
N ASN A 160 30.07 8.44 -11.26
CA ASN A 160 30.69 7.90 -12.49
C ASN A 160 32.14 7.40 -12.34
N GLY A 161 32.58 7.05 -11.12
CA GLY A 161 33.95 6.62 -10.82
C GLY A 161 35.03 7.71 -10.98
N THR A 162 34.65 8.98 -11.07
CA THR A 162 35.57 10.13 -10.98
C THR A 162 35.32 10.92 -9.70
N THR A 163 36.27 11.76 -9.27
CA THR A 163 36.13 12.63 -8.09
C THR A 163 35.23 13.85 -8.32
N SER A 164 34.22 13.74 -9.19
CA SER A 164 33.22 14.78 -9.43
C SER A 164 31.86 14.31 -8.92
N SER A 165 31.25 15.10 -8.02
CA SER A 165 30.11 14.73 -7.17
C SER A 165 28.75 14.73 -7.89
N SER A 166 28.70 14.18 -9.10
CA SER A 166 27.51 14.13 -9.96
C SER A 166 27.05 12.68 -10.14
N ALA A 167 26.11 12.26 -9.28
CA ALA A 167 25.47 10.96 -9.37
C ALA A 167 24.68 10.80 -10.69
N VAL A 168 24.73 9.62 -11.31
CA VAL A 168 24.15 9.40 -12.65
C VAL A 168 22.63 9.22 -12.55
N SER A 169 21.88 10.22 -13.00
CA SER A 169 20.41 10.16 -13.03
C SER A 169 19.87 9.18 -14.08
N TYR A 170 18.78 8.49 -13.72
CA TYR A 170 17.94 7.65 -14.60
C TYR A 170 16.47 8.10 -14.58
N ALA A 171 16.22 9.35 -14.19
CA ALA A 171 14.88 9.95 -14.12
C ALA A 171 14.14 9.95 -15.47
N ASN A 172 12.83 10.16 -15.44
CA ASN A 172 11.98 10.12 -16.64
C ASN A 172 12.52 11.00 -17.79
N GLY A 173 12.71 10.38 -18.97
CA GLY A 173 13.18 11.07 -20.18
C GLY A 173 14.71 11.28 -20.28
N THR A 174 15.50 10.83 -19.30
CA THR A 174 16.97 10.86 -19.40
C THR A 174 17.51 9.91 -20.49
N ALA A 175 18.64 10.27 -21.10
CA ALA A 175 19.30 9.43 -22.11
C ALA A 175 19.73 8.05 -21.57
N THR A 176 20.09 7.99 -20.29
CA THR A 176 20.40 6.77 -19.53
C THR A 176 19.18 5.84 -19.38
N GLN A 177 18.01 6.39 -19.01
CA GLN A 177 16.76 5.63 -18.99
C GLN A 177 16.35 5.17 -20.39
N ALA A 178 16.43 6.05 -21.39
CA ALA A 178 16.12 5.73 -22.78
C ALA A 178 17.02 4.62 -23.34
N TRP A 179 18.31 4.63 -23.01
CA TRP A 179 19.25 3.56 -23.35
C TRP A 179 18.81 2.22 -22.76
N VAL A 180 18.46 2.16 -21.47
CA VAL A 180 17.96 0.93 -20.83
C VAL A 180 16.69 0.44 -21.51
N GLY A 181 15.76 1.36 -21.81
CA GLY A 181 14.54 1.05 -22.55
C GLY A 181 14.81 0.38 -23.90
N SER A 182 15.73 0.95 -24.68
CA SER A 182 16.19 0.33 -25.93
C SER A 182 16.81 -1.04 -25.68
N ARG A 183 17.72 -1.21 -24.71
CA ARG A 183 18.36 -2.51 -24.48
C ARG A 183 17.36 -3.62 -24.13
N ILE A 184 16.28 -3.29 -23.42
CA ILE A 184 15.14 -4.18 -23.12
C ILE A 184 14.37 -4.53 -24.41
N ASP A 185 14.00 -3.53 -25.20
CA ASP A 185 13.22 -3.72 -26.43
C ASP A 185 14.02 -4.47 -27.51
N ASP A 186 15.30 -4.14 -27.66
CA ASP A 186 16.27 -4.78 -28.55
C ASP A 186 16.43 -6.28 -28.24
N ALA A 187 16.30 -6.68 -26.97
CA ALA A 187 16.41 -8.09 -26.56
C ALA A 187 15.19 -8.88 -27.04
N ARG A 188 14.00 -8.29 -26.89
CA ARG A 188 12.71 -8.86 -27.29
C ARG A 188 12.61 -8.93 -28.81
N ALA A 189 13.07 -7.90 -29.52
CA ALA A 189 13.18 -7.90 -30.97
C ALA A 189 14.15 -8.99 -31.48
N ALA A 190 15.24 -9.26 -30.76
CA ALA A 190 16.16 -10.36 -31.03
C ALA A 190 15.66 -11.74 -30.56
N GLY A 191 14.45 -11.83 -29.96
CA GLY A 191 13.87 -13.08 -29.48
C GLY A 191 14.53 -13.66 -28.22
N ILE A 192 15.36 -12.88 -27.51
CA ILE A 192 16.06 -13.35 -26.30
C ILE A 192 15.01 -13.66 -25.21
N PRO A 193 14.95 -14.90 -24.69
CA PRO A 193 13.91 -15.34 -23.77
C PRO A 193 13.78 -14.49 -22.50
N TRP A 194 14.86 -14.04 -21.87
CA TRP A 194 14.82 -13.38 -20.56
C TRP A 194 15.51 -12.03 -20.55
N VAL A 195 14.92 -11.05 -19.86
CA VAL A 195 15.55 -9.76 -19.60
C VAL A 195 15.74 -9.57 -18.09
N ILE A 196 17.00 -9.51 -17.68
CA ILE A 196 17.43 -9.34 -16.29
C ILE A 196 18.10 -7.96 -16.17
N VAL A 197 17.67 -7.14 -15.20
CA VAL A 197 18.29 -5.84 -14.91
C VAL A 197 18.96 -5.89 -13.55
N ALA A 198 20.20 -5.41 -13.47
CA ALA A 198 20.98 -5.35 -12.24
C ALA A 198 21.40 -3.91 -11.92
N MET A 199 21.39 -3.59 -10.63
CA MET A 199 21.92 -2.37 -10.03
C MET A 199 22.39 -2.69 -8.61
N HIS A 200 23.00 -1.71 -7.94
CA HIS A 200 23.38 -1.82 -6.53
C HIS A 200 22.25 -1.29 -5.62
N LYS A 201 21.99 0.03 -5.66
CA LYS A 201 21.00 0.72 -4.83
C LYS A 201 19.57 0.19 -4.98
N ASN A 202 18.80 0.23 -3.90
CA ASN A 202 17.43 -0.27 -3.78
C ASN A 202 16.34 0.70 -4.27
N CYS A 203 15.08 0.28 -4.25
CA CYS A 203 13.97 1.21 -4.48
C CYS A 203 12.71 0.97 -3.63
N ILE A 204 12.26 -0.28 -3.60
CA ILE A 204 11.42 -0.76 -2.51
C ILE A 204 12.29 -1.72 -1.71
N ALA A 205 12.22 -1.68 -0.38
CA ALA A 205 13.03 -2.51 0.51
C ALA A 205 12.42 -2.52 1.91
N ALA A 206 12.31 -3.69 2.52
CA ALA A 206 11.77 -3.93 3.85
C ALA A 206 12.69 -3.47 5.02
N GLY A 207 13.59 -2.51 4.77
CA GLY A 207 14.65 -2.06 5.66
C GLY A 207 14.61 -0.56 5.99
N GLY A 208 13.62 0.19 5.51
CA GLY A 208 13.54 1.65 5.69
C GLY A 208 14.59 2.45 4.90
N SER A 209 14.94 2.01 3.69
CA SER A 209 15.79 2.75 2.75
C SER A 209 14.91 3.45 1.68
N GLU A 210 14.97 4.79 1.62
CA GLU A 210 14.35 5.59 0.54
C GLU A 210 14.70 5.02 -0.85
N CYS A 211 13.91 5.28 -1.90
CA CYS A 211 14.22 4.73 -3.23
C CYS A 211 15.48 5.36 -3.85
N ASP A 212 16.63 4.81 -3.47
CA ASP A 212 17.96 5.35 -3.77
C ASP A 212 18.37 5.05 -5.23
N ALA A 213 17.69 4.15 -5.93
CA ALA A 213 17.73 4.01 -7.40
C ALA A 213 16.82 5.03 -8.14
N GLY A 214 15.92 5.72 -7.44
CA GLY A 214 14.97 6.70 -7.97
C GLY A 214 13.66 6.10 -8.51
N GLN A 215 12.53 6.53 -7.90
CA GLN A 215 11.18 5.96 -8.10
C GLN A 215 10.76 5.84 -9.57
N ASP A 216 11.03 6.88 -10.35
CA ASP A 216 10.78 6.95 -11.79
C ASP A 216 11.44 5.79 -12.56
N PHE A 217 12.68 5.45 -12.22
CA PHE A 217 13.44 4.44 -12.92
C PHE A 217 12.92 3.04 -12.58
N PHE A 218 12.67 2.76 -11.29
CA PHE A 218 12.09 1.48 -10.88
C PHE A 218 10.70 1.26 -11.47
N ARG A 219 9.80 2.24 -11.38
CA ARG A 219 8.48 2.18 -12.06
C ARG A 219 8.60 2.02 -13.56
N PHE A 220 9.60 2.62 -14.20
CA PHE A 220 9.89 2.41 -15.62
C PHE A 220 10.28 0.95 -15.92
N LEU A 221 11.08 0.28 -15.09
CA LEU A 221 11.41 -1.14 -15.25
C LEU A 221 10.19 -2.06 -15.09
N LEU A 222 9.34 -1.79 -14.09
CA LEU A 222 8.09 -2.52 -13.88
C LEU A 222 7.12 -2.33 -15.06
N LYS A 223 6.95 -1.08 -15.53
CA LYS A 223 6.16 -0.75 -16.73
C LYS A 223 6.73 -1.37 -18.01
N LYS A 224 8.06 -1.51 -18.10
CA LYS A 224 8.75 -2.26 -19.15
C LYS A 224 8.64 -3.78 -18.98
N LYS A 225 8.11 -4.29 -17.87
CA LYS A 225 7.98 -5.72 -17.54
C LYS A 225 9.31 -6.48 -17.66
N VAL A 226 10.38 -5.96 -17.06
CA VAL A 226 11.62 -6.73 -16.87
C VAL A 226 11.27 -8.05 -16.15
N ASP A 227 11.86 -9.19 -16.51
CA ASP A 227 11.48 -10.47 -15.88
C ASP A 227 12.01 -10.54 -14.43
N LEU A 228 13.27 -10.17 -14.24
CA LEU A 228 13.98 -10.19 -12.95
C LEU A 228 14.80 -8.91 -12.75
N ILE A 229 14.65 -8.28 -11.59
CA ILE A 229 15.43 -7.13 -11.13
C ILE A 229 16.31 -7.60 -9.95
N LEU A 230 17.58 -7.24 -9.94
CA LEU A 230 18.57 -7.60 -8.91
C LEU A 230 19.18 -6.35 -8.28
N GLN A 231 19.24 -6.31 -6.95
CA GLN A 231 19.77 -5.21 -6.14
C GLN A 231 20.61 -5.73 -4.95
N GLY A 232 21.52 -4.90 -4.43
CA GLY A 232 22.34 -5.16 -3.23
C GLY A 232 22.02 -4.11 -2.17
N HIS A 233 23.05 -3.44 -1.64
CA HIS A 233 23.01 -2.23 -0.79
C HIS A 233 22.41 -2.41 0.60
N ASP A 234 21.18 -2.89 0.67
CA ASP A 234 20.62 -3.50 1.87
C ASP A 234 21.41 -4.79 2.14
N HIS A 235 22.15 -4.85 3.25
CA HIS A 235 22.89 -6.04 3.65
C HIS A 235 21.94 -7.15 4.17
N ASN A 236 21.01 -7.61 3.34
CA ASN A 236 20.02 -8.64 3.67
C ASN A 236 19.59 -9.37 2.38
N TYR A 237 18.67 -10.33 2.51
CA TYR A 237 17.99 -10.96 1.38
C TYR A 237 16.50 -10.62 1.41
N GLN A 238 15.93 -10.26 0.26
CA GLN A 238 14.49 -10.01 0.15
C GLN A 238 13.98 -10.45 -1.22
N ARG A 239 12.84 -11.15 -1.25
CA ARG A 239 12.16 -11.52 -2.50
C ARG A 239 10.77 -10.90 -2.60
N SER A 240 10.54 -10.11 -3.65
CA SER A 240 9.23 -9.56 -3.93
C SER A 240 8.23 -10.62 -4.41
N LYS A 241 6.94 -10.28 -4.28
CA LYS A 241 5.85 -10.85 -5.08
C LYS A 241 6.07 -10.51 -6.56
N GLN A 242 5.35 -11.13 -7.48
CA GLN A 242 5.38 -10.69 -8.88
C GLN A 242 4.56 -9.41 -9.05
N LEU A 243 5.18 -8.33 -9.53
CA LEU A 243 4.62 -6.98 -9.52
C LEU A 243 4.32 -6.43 -10.93
N ALA A 244 3.16 -5.80 -11.08
CA ALA A 244 2.81 -4.98 -12.24
C ALA A 244 3.25 -3.51 -12.08
N CYS A 245 3.35 -3.04 -10.84
CA CYS A 245 3.69 -1.68 -10.44
C CYS A 245 4.21 -1.66 -8.99
N ALA A 246 4.71 -0.51 -8.53
CA ALA A 246 5.08 -0.27 -7.13
C ALA A 246 5.14 1.24 -6.86
N THR A 247 5.11 1.59 -5.59
CA THR A 247 5.39 2.91 -5.01
C THR A 247 6.20 2.66 -3.75
N GLU A 248 7.32 3.36 -3.56
CA GLU A 248 8.08 3.26 -2.30
C GLU A 248 7.24 3.77 -1.13
N GLU A 249 7.47 3.24 0.06
CA GLU A 249 6.77 3.64 1.29
C GLU A 249 5.24 3.54 1.20
N THR A 250 4.68 2.74 0.27
CA THR A 250 3.23 2.56 0.11
C THR A 250 2.90 1.26 -0.60
N TYR A 251 2.58 0.21 0.17
CA TYR A 251 2.06 -1.02 -0.41
C TYR A 251 0.71 -0.81 -1.13
N VAL A 252 0.71 -1.04 -2.44
CA VAL A 252 -0.48 -1.06 -3.29
C VAL A 252 -0.87 -2.51 -3.63
N PRO A 253 -1.90 -3.11 -3.01
CA PRO A 253 -2.23 -4.53 -3.20
C PRO A 253 -2.57 -4.91 -4.64
N SER A 254 -3.20 -4.00 -5.40
CA SER A 254 -3.56 -4.21 -6.80
C SER A 254 -2.36 -4.25 -7.76
N CYS A 255 -1.16 -3.90 -7.31
CA CYS A 255 0.07 -4.11 -8.08
C CYS A 255 0.60 -5.54 -8.00
N VAL A 256 0.12 -6.37 -7.06
CA VAL A 256 0.53 -7.78 -6.92
C VAL A 256 -0.22 -8.64 -7.93
N ILE A 257 0.54 -9.34 -8.78
CA ILE A 257 0.01 -10.32 -9.74
C ILE A 257 -0.04 -11.71 -9.12
N ASN A 258 1.01 -12.09 -8.38
CA ASN A 258 1.21 -13.44 -7.86
C ASN A 258 2.13 -13.41 -6.63
N SER A 259 1.69 -14.04 -5.53
CA SER A 259 2.43 -14.09 -4.25
C SER A 259 3.11 -15.43 -3.96
N GLY A 260 3.08 -16.39 -4.90
CA GLY A 260 3.64 -17.72 -4.72
C GLY A 260 5.13 -17.82 -5.06
N SER A 261 5.61 -19.06 -5.20
CA SER A 261 6.94 -19.39 -5.73
C SER A 261 6.91 -19.91 -7.18
N SER A 262 5.74 -19.95 -7.82
CA SER A 262 5.58 -20.33 -9.24
C SER A 262 4.98 -19.14 -9.99
N LEU A 263 5.82 -18.43 -10.74
CA LEU A 263 5.57 -17.09 -11.29
C LEU A 263 5.54 -17.14 -12.83
N THR A 264 4.82 -16.21 -13.48
CA THR A 264 4.50 -16.32 -14.91
C THR A 264 5.30 -15.34 -15.76
N LYS A 265 6.07 -15.84 -16.73
CA LYS A 265 6.85 -15.04 -17.68
C LYS A 265 6.04 -13.88 -18.29
N GLY A 266 6.61 -12.68 -18.29
CA GLY A 266 5.98 -11.49 -18.91
C GLY A 266 4.67 -11.00 -18.26
N ALA A 267 4.20 -11.61 -17.16
CA ALA A 267 3.06 -11.10 -16.42
C ALA A 267 3.44 -9.80 -15.70
N GLY A 268 4.56 -9.80 -14.98
CA GLY A 268 5.21 -8.64 -14.36
C GLY A 268 6.60 -9.01 -13.84
N SER A 269 7.24 -8.09 -13.14
CA SER A 269 8.62 -8.25 -12.66
C SER A 269 8.71 -8.94 -11.30
N VAL A 270 9.86 -9.53 -11.01
CA VAL A 270 10.25 -9.95 -9.66
C VAL A 270 11.52 -9.20 -9.26
N LEU A 271 11.58 -8.70 -8.04
CA LEU A 271 12.76 -8.10 -7.44
C LEU A 271 13.38 -9.08 -6.43
N VAL A 272 14.70 -9.24 -6.49
CA VAL A 272 15.51 -9.89 -5.45
C VAL A 272 16.59 -8.92 -4.98
N ILE A 273 16.56 -8.60 -3.68
CA ILE A 273 17.65 -7.94 -2.95
C ILE A 273 18.55 -9.04 -2.40
N SER A 274 19.87 -8.91 -2.57
CA SER A 274 20.85 -9.95 -2.22
C SER A 274 22.18 -9.36 -1.72
N GLY A 275 22.13 -8.40 -0.79
CA GLY A 275 23.31 -7.77 -0.19
C GLY A 275 23.90 -8.49 1.03
N ALA A 276 23.44 -9.68 1.40
CA ALA A 276 24.04 -10.44 2.51
C ALA A 276 25.37 -11.15 2.12
N GLY A 277 26.22 -10.53 1.28
CA GLY A 277 27.43 -11.12 0.69
C GLY A 277 28.69 -11.13 1.57
N GLY A 278 28.65 -10.44 2.72
CA GLY A 278 29.69 -10.56 3.75
C GLY A 278 29.94 -9.30 4.58
N ALA A 279 29.39 -8.15 4.19
CA ALA A 279 29.17 -7.02 5.09
C ALA A 279 28.17 -7.41 6.22
N GLY A 280 28.19 -6.68 7.34
CA GLY A 280 27.34 -6.98 8.48
C GLY A 280 25.88 -6.66 8.18
N ASN A 281 24.99 -7.64 8.36
CA ASN A 281 23.60 -7.56 7.91
C ASN A 281 22.82 -6.36 8.49
N THR A 282 21.98 -5.73 7.66
CA THR A 282 21.06 -4.66 8.07
C THR A 282 19.76 -5.22 8.64
N GLY A 283 19.06 -4.42 9.45
CA GLY A 283 17.74 -4.77 9.98
C GLY A 283 16.69 -4.90 8.87
N ILE A 284 15.61 -5.62 9.18
CA ILE A 284 14.37 -5.65 8.40
C ILE A 284 13.24 -5.29 9.37
N SER A 285 12.35 -4.40 8.95
CA SER A 285 11.36 -3.73 9.80
C SER A 285 9.94 -4.26 9.59
N CYS A 286 9.76 -5.43 8.97
CA CYS A 286 8.42 -6.01 8.78
C CYS A 286 7.74 -6.39 10.11
N PRO A 287 6.43 -6.11 10.30
CA PRO A 287 5.49 -5.55 9.32
C PRO A 287 5.27 -4.02 9.44
N ALA A 288 6.14 -3.28 10.14
CA ALA A 288 6.01 -1.83 10.34
C ALA A 288 6.49 -1.02 9.12
N ASP A 289 7.46 -1.54 8.37
CA ASP A 289 7.90 -0.99 7.08
C ASP A 289 6.78 -1.13 6.01
N PRO A 290 6.39 -0.05 5.30
CA PRO A 290 5.27 -0.09 4.36
C PRO A 290 5.50 -0.99 3.14
N ASP A 291 6.75 -1.16 2.69
CA ASP A 291 7.07 -1.93 1.48
C ASP A 291 7.13 -3.43 1.73
N CYS A 292 7.18 -3.89 2.99
CA CYS A 292 6.97 -5.29 3.37
C CYS A 292 5.73 -5.94 2.73
N GLY A 293 4.69 -5.15 2.43
CA GLY A 293 3.52 -5.62 1.68
C GLY A 293 3.86 -6.15 0.28
N TYR A 294 4.91 -5.66 -0.38
CA TYR A 294 5.38 -6.16 -1.67
C TYR A 294 6.19 -7.47 -1.59
N TYR A 295 6.65 -7.88 -0.40
CA TYR A 295 7.52 -9.04 -0.24
C TYR A 295 6.77 -10.35 0.03
N VAL A 296 7.38 -11.47 -0.40
CA VAL A 296 6.98 -12.84 -0.01
C VAL A 296 7.78 -13.28 1.20
N THR A 297 9.08 -12.94 1.25
CA THR A 297 9.97 -13.26 2.35
C THR A 297 11.20 -12.35 2.36
N THR A 298 11.80 -12.22 3.53
CA THR A 298 12.86 -11.28 3.89
C THR A 298 13.75 -11.92 4.96
N ASN A 299 15.07 -11.79 4.89
CA ASN A 299 16.04 -12.37 5.81
C ASN A 299 17.22 -11.43 6.07
N SER A 300 17.42 -11.08 7.34
CA SER A 300 18.60 -10.35 7.85
C SER A 300 19.47 -11.20 8.78
N THR A 301 19.10 -12.46 9.05
CA THR A 301 19.77 -13.27 10.08
C THR A 301 20.93 -14.11 9.57
N VAL A 302 21.02 -14.35 8.25
CA VAL A 302 22.09 -15.16 7.65
C VAL A 302 22.69 -14.52 6.40
N HIS A 303 23.99 -14.74 6.18
CA HIS A 303 24.74 -14.38 4.98
C HIS A 303 24.66 -15.49 3.91
N GLY A 304 24.84 -15.13 2.65
CA GLY A 304 24.71 -16.06 1.53
C GLY A 304 24.64 -15.38 0.17
N PHE A 305 24.01 -16.06 -0.79
CA PHE A 305 23.83 -15.56 -2.15
C PHE A 305 22.58 -16.15 -2.82
N ALA A 306 22.01 -15.41 -3.76
CA ALA A 306 20.91 -15.89 -4.61
C ALA A 306 21.49 -16.68 -5.78
N LYS A 307 21.21 -18.00 -5.83
CA LYS A 307 21.60 -18.88 -6.93
C LYS A 307 20.50 -18.96 -7.97
N PHE A 308 20.80 -18.59 -9.21
CA PHE A 308 19.87 -18.66 -10.33
C PHE A 308 20.26 -19.75 -11.33
N THR A 309 19.29 -20.60 -11.69
CA THR A 309 19.37 -21.54 -12.81
C THR A 309 18.44 -21.04 -13.91
N VAL A 310 19.02 -20.54 -15.00
CA VAL A 310 18.29 -20.00 -16.16
C VAL A 310 18.25 -21.07 -17.25
N ASN A 311 17.11 -21.23 -17.90
CA ASN A 311 16.93 -22.06 -19.09
C ASN A 311 15.86 -21.46 -20.02
N ASN A 312 15.71 -21.98 -21.25
CA ASN A 312 14.74 -21.46 -22.22
C ASN A 312 13.29 -21.30 -21.69
N THR A 313 12.86 -22.14 -20.74
CA THR A 313 11.50 -22.16 -20.18
C THR A 313 11.38 -21.64 -18.75
N GLY A 314 12.47 -21.29 -18.06
CA GLY A 314 12.39 -20.62 -16.76
C GLY A 314 13.68 -20.04 -16.19
N ILE A 315 13.52 -19.10 -15.27
CA ILE A 315 14.53 -18.70 -14.27
C ILE A 315 14.09 -19.30 -12.93
N THR A 316 14.86 -20.23 -12.38
CA THR A 316 14.66 -20.76 -11.02
C THR A 316 15.71 -20.17 -10.08
N GLU A 317 15.27 -19.56 -9.00
CA GLU A 317 16.13 -19.05 -7.93
C GLU A 317 16.13 -20.01 -6.74
N ARG A 318 17.22 -20.00 -5.98
CA ARG A 318 17.30 -20.56 -4.62
C ARG A 318 18.28 -19.74 -3.79
N TRP A 319 17.88 -19.34 -2.59
CA TRP A 319 18.80 -18.76 -1.62
C TRP A 319 19.78 -19.82 -1.07
N VAL A 320 21.07 -19.47 -1.02
CA VAL A 320 22.14 -20.33 -0.49
C VAL A 320 22.82 -19.64 0.70
N THR A 321 22.33 -19.95 1.90
CA THR A 321 22.94 -19.61 3.18
C THR A 321 24.33 -20.24 3.31
N THR A 322 25.31 -19.47 3.79
CA THR A 322 26.69 -19.96 4.02
C THR A 322 27.17 -19.88 5.47
N ASP A 323 26.37 -19.33 6.38
CA ASP A 323 26.64 -19.42 7.82
C ASP A 323 26.50 -20.86 8.32
N THR A 324 27.48 -21.32 9.10
CA THR A 324 27.58 -22.72 9.57
C THR A 324 27.27 -22.90 11.05
N ALA A 325 26.91 -21.83 11.76
CA ALA A 325 26.53 -21.87 13.16
C ALA A 325 25.13 -22.52 13.35
N PRO A 326 24.90 -23.31 14.42
CA PRO A 326 23.58 -23.88 14.69
C PRO A 326 22.50 -22.80 14.81
N GLY A 327 21.41 -22.94 14.04
CA GLY A 327 20.28 -22.01 13.99
C GLY A 327 20.19 -21.16 12.72
N PHE A 328 21.27 -21.05 11.94
CA PHE A 328 21.33 -20.24 10.72
C PHE A 328 20.79 -21.02 9.51
N THR A 329 19.48 -21.33 9.52
CA THR A 329 18.86 -22.31 8.60
C THR A 329 17.81 -21.71 7.65
N TYR A 330 17.96 -20.45 7.25
CA TYR A 330 17.05 -19.82 6.28
C TYR A 330 17.21 -20.42 4.87
N THR A 331 16.08 -20.58 4.15
CA THR A 331 16.04 -21.03 2.75
C THR A 331 14.81 -20.44 2.04
N ASP A 332 14.98 -20.06 0.78
CA ASP A 332 13.90 -19.64 -0.12
C ASP A 332 14.15 -20.19 -1.53
N SER A 333 13.12 -20.21 -2.37
CA SER A 333 13.19 -20.56 -3.79
C SER A 333 11.93 -20.14 -4.55
N PHE A 334 12.09 -19.71 -5.80
CA PHE A 334 10.99 -19.48 -6.74
C PHE A 334 11.38 -19.84 -8.18
N THR A 335 10.40 -19.86 -9.09
CA THR A 335 10.63 -20.00 -10.53
C THR A 335 9.74 -19.05 -11.31
N ILE A 336 10.33 -18.18 -12.12
CA ILE A 336 9.65 -17.47 -13.21
C ILE A 336 9.66 -18.39 -14.43
N GLY A 337 8.50 -18.89 -14.83
CA GLY A 337 8.40 -19.86 -15.91
C GLY A 337 7.59 -19.37 -17.11
N SER A 338 7.95 -19.87 -18.30
CA SER A 338 6.96 -20.27 -19.31
C SER A 338 6.39 -21.67 -19.02
N GLY A 339 6.56 -22.16 -17.78
CA GLY A 339 5.94 -23.39 -17.28
C GLY A 339 4.42 -23.34 -17.47
N ALA A 340 3.82 -24.53 -17.55
CA ALA A 340 2.48 -24.76 -18.12
C ALA A 340 1.50 -23.58 -17.90
N PRO A 341 0.90 -23.04 -18.97
CA PRO A 341 -0.03 -21.91 -18.84
C PRO A 341 -1.13 -22.29 -17.84
N PRO A 342 -1.65 -21.32 -17.04
CA PRO A 342 -2.49 -21.57 -15.88
C PRO A 342 -3.55 -22.65 -16.18
N PRO A 343 -3.81 -23.63 -15.29
CA PRO A 343 -4.62 -24.80 -15.62
C PRO A 343 -5.92 -24.39 -16.33
N LEU A 344 -6.15 -24.91 -17.54
CA LEU A 344 -7.19 -24.43 -18.47
C LEU A 344 -8.50 -24.15 -17.72
N THR A 345 -8.80 -22.86 -17.55
CA THR A 345 -10.01 -22.38 -16.90
C THR A 345 -11.00 -21.95 -17.96
N GLY A 346 -12.28 -22.02 -17.62
CA GLY A 346 -13.33 -21.61 -18.51
C GLY A 346 -14.64 -21.41 -17.77
N SER A 347 -15.48 -20.60 -18.39
CA SER A 347 -16.85 -20.36 -17.98
C SER A 347 -17.70 -20.24 -19.24
N PHE A 348 -19.02 -20.28 -19.07
CA PHE A 348 -19.91 -19.77 -20.10
C PHE A 348 -21.08 -19.04 -19.47
N THR A 349 -21.53 -18.00 -20.17
CA THR A 349 -22.82 -17.37 -19.94
C THR A 349 -23.80 -17.85 -21.01
N PHE A 350 -25.10 -17.71 -20.73
CA PHE A 350 -26.14 -18.02 -21.70
C PHE A 350 -27.32 -17.05 -21.58
N SER A 351 -27.96 -16.73 -22.70
CA SER A 351 -29.06 -15.78 -22.77
C SER A 351 -30.13 -16.21 -23.78
N PRO A 352 -31.43 -16.15 -23.45
CA PRO A 352 -31.98 -15.79 -22.14
C PRO A 352 -31.61 -16.83 -21.07
N THR A 353 -31.49 -16.41 -19.82
CA THR A 353 -31.16 -17.30 -18.68
C THR A 353 -32.32 -18.22 -18.29
N ASN A 354 -33.55 -17.87 -18.68
CA ASN A 354 -34.78 -18.64 -18.44
C ASN A 354 -35.59 -18.70 -19.75
N PRO A 355 -35.20 -19.52 -20.75
CA PRO A 355 -35.97 -19.69 -21.98
C PRO A 355 -37.33 -20.34 -21.72
N SER A 356 -38.35 -19.93 -22.47
CA SER A 356 -39.53 -20.77 -22.70
C SER A 356 -39.19 -21.92 -23.66
N PRO A 357 -39.91 -23.05 -23.62
CA PRO A 357 -39.74 -24.12 -24.61
C PRO A 357 -39.85 -23.59 -26.05
N GLY A 358 -38.94 -24.00 -26.91
CA GLY A 358 -38.80 -23.54 -28.30
C GLY A 358 -38.02 -22.23 -28.49
N VAL A 359 -37.62 -21.52 -27.42
CA VAL A 359 -36.81 -20.30 -27.53
C VAL A 359 -35.32 -20.65 -27.68
N SER A 360 -34.67 -20.01 -28.64
CA SER A 360 -33.22 -20.14 -28.84
C SER A 360 -32.44 -19.42 -27.75
N VAL A 361 -31.53 -20.16 -27.12
CA VAL A 361 -30.54 -19.69 -26.16
C VAL A 361 -29.19 -19.58 -26.86
N THR A 362 -28.54 -18.42 -26.72
CA THR A 362 -27.15 -18.21 -27.14
C THR A 362 -26.23 -18.47 -25.95
N PHE A 363 -25.21 -19.32 -26.15
CA PHE A 363 -24.19 -19.68 -25.19
C PHE A 363 -22.85 -19.06 -25.61
N THR A 364 -22.23 -18.31 -24.70
CA THR A 364 -20.95 -17.63 -24.95
C THR A 364 -19.91 -18.15 -23.96
N ALA A 365 -18.89 -18.83 -24.47
CA ALA A 365 -17.78 -19.32 -23.68
C ALA A 365 -16.72 -18.23 -23.46
N ALA A 366 -16.08 -18.29 -22.30
CA ALA A 366 -14.81 -17.62 -22.03
C ALA A 366 -13.79 -18.69 -21.61
N ALA A 367 -12.55 -18.57 -22.07
CA ALA A 367 -11.45 -19.47 -21.73
C ALA A 367 -10.18 -18.68 -21.41
N SER A 368 -9.46 -19.09 -20.38
CA SER A 368 -8.24 -18.45 -19.89
C SER A 368 -7.31 -19.47 -19.26
N GLY A 369 -6.00 -19.24 -19.35
CA GLY A 369 -5.06 -20.33 -19.09
C GLY A 369 -5.14 -21.41 -20.18
N GLY A 370 -4.34 -22.46 -20.06
CA GLY A 370 -4.11 -23.39 -21.18
C GLY A 370 -3.42 -22.70 -22.39
N THR A 371 -3.19 -23.44 -23.45
CA THR A 371 -2.50 -22.94 -24.65
C THR A 371 -3.49 -22.53 -25.74
N ALA A 372 -3.63 -21.24 -26.05
CA ALA A 372 -4.45 -20.79 -27.19
C ALA A 372 -3.90 -21.32 -28.55
N PRO A 373 -4.72 -21.42 -29.61
CA PRO A 373 -6.16 -21.18 -29.68
C PRO A 373 -6.98 -22.31 -29.02
N TYR A 374 -8.20 -21.98 -28.61
CA TYR A 374 -9.13 -22.91 -28.01
C TYR A 374 -10.15 -23.45 -29.04
N THR A 375 -10.62 -24.67 -28.83
CA THR A 375 -11.78 -25.24 -29.53
C THR A 375 -12.89 -25.53 -28.52
N TYR A 376 -14.13 -25.32 -28.96
CA TYR A 376 -15.32 -25.38 -28.10
C TYR A 376 -16.33 -26.37 -28.67
N SER A 377 -16.86 -27.24 -27.81
CA SER A 377 -17.92 -28.19 -28.14
C SER A 377 -18.92 -28.30 -26.99
N TRP A 378 -20.19 -28.47 -27.32
CA TRP A 378 -21.30 -28.32 -26.39
C TRP A 378 -22.18 -29.57 -26.39
N LYS A 379 -22.70 -29.94 -25.21
CA LYS A 379 -23.80 -30.88 -25.03
C LYS A 379 -24.85 -30.19 -24.16
N PHE A 380 -26.09 -30.07 -24.63
CA PHE A 380 -27.09 -29.22 -23.96
C PHE A 380 -27.89 -29.92 -22.86
N GLY A 381 -27.77 -31.25 -22.72
CA GLY A 381 -28.41 -32.04 -21.67
C GLY A 381 -29.72 -32.71 -22.09
N ASP A 382 -30.27 -32.36 -23.25
CA ASP A 382 -31.44 -32.99 -23.89
C ASP A 382 -31.08 -33.96 -25.05
N GLY A 383 -29.79 -34.11 -25.33
CA GLY A 383 -29.25 -34.84 -26.47
C GLY A 383 -28.70 -33.94 -27.58
N GLY A 384 -29.03 -32.65 -27.59
CA GLY A 384 -28.48 -31.67 -28.52
C GLY A 384 -26.98 -31.41 -28.33
N THR A 385 -26.28 -31.12 -29.43
CA THR A 385 -24.84 -30.80 -29.45
C THR A 385 -24.51 -29.69 -30.45
N ALA A 386 -23.45 -28.92 -30.19
CA ALA A 386 -22.95 -27.88 -31.08
C ALA A 386 -21.43 -27.71 -30.96
N THR A 387 -20.83 -26.88 -31.81
CA THR A 387 -19.42 -26.50 -31.79
C THR A 387 -19.24 -24.99 -32.04
N GLY A 388 -18.10 -24.44 -31.64
CA GLY A 388 -17.79 -23.02 -31.80
C GLY A 388 -18.19 -22.14 -30.61
N ASN A 389 -17.93 -20.84 -30.72
CA ASN A 389 -18.22 -19.83 -29.70
C ASN A 389 -18.53 -18.47 -30.38
N PRO A 390 -19.71 -17.86 -30.16
CA PRO A 390 -20.86 -18.42 -29.43
C PRO A 390 -21.48 -19.63 -30.16
N ALA A 391 -22.33 -20.36 -29.45
CA ALA A 391 -23.19 -21.42 -29.98
C ALA A 391 -24.66 -21.17 -29.62
N THR A 392 -25.61 -21.83 -30.30
CA THR A 392 -27.05 -21.68 -30.04
C THR A 392 -27.75 -23.02 -29.92
N HIS A 393 -28.81 -23.09 -29.09
CA HIS A 393 -29.67 -24.27 -28.95
C HIS A 393 -31.09 -23.89 -28.52
N SER A 394 -32.08 -24.73 -28.81
CA SER A 394 -33.49 -24.53 -28.42
C SER A 394 -34.07 -25.80 -27.80
N TYR A 395 -34.54 -25.70 -26.55
CA TYR A 395 -35.09 -26.85 -25.81
C TYR A 395 -36.58 -27.04 -26.10
N SER A 396 -37.00 -28.26 -26.45
CA SER A 396 -38.38 -28.54 -26.89
C SER A 396 -39.41 -28.67 -25.76
N ALA A 397 -38.97 -28.88 -24.51
CA ALA A 397 -39.83 -29.07 -23.35
C ALA A 397 -39.35 -28.27 -22.13
N LYS A 398 -40.22 -28.12 -21.13
CA LYS A 398 -39.84 -27.56 -19.83
C LYS A 398 -39.01 -28.57 -19.04
N GLY A 399 -37.97 -28.12 -18.35
CA GLY A 399 -37.09 -29.02 -17.60
C GLY A 399 -35.76 -28.39 -17.17
N SER A 400 -34.99 -29.18 -16.42
CA SER A 400 -33.67 -28.84 -15.91
C SER A 400 -32.59 -29.54 -16.76
N TYR A 401 -31.87 -28.78 -17.58
CA TYR A 401 -30.92 -29.32 -18.56
C TYR A 401 -29.49 -28.91 -18.24
N THR A 402 -28.65 -29.89 -17.87
CA THR A 402 -27.22 -29.66 -17.63
C THR A 402 -26.50 -29.47 -18.96
N THR A 403 -26.21 -28.22 -19.32
CA THR A 403 -25.33 -27.93 -20.46
C THR A 403 -23.88 -28.10 -20.04
N THR A 404 -23.13 -28.94 -20.76
CA THR A 404 -21.68 -29.08 -20.62
C THR A 404 -20.99 -28.46 -21.83
N LEU A 405 -20.12 -27.50 -21.56
CA LEU A 405 -19.10 -27.00 -22.46
C LEU A 405 -17.83 -27.82 -22.26
N THR A 406 -17.34 -28.48 -23.30
CA THR A 406 -15.97 -29.00 -23.37
C THR A 406 -15.10 -27.98 -24.12
N ILE A 407 -14.16 -27.36 -23.41
CA ILE A 407 -13.08 -26.54 -23.99
C ILE A 407 -11.85 -27.43 -24.16
N ARG A 408 -11.17 -27.33 -25.29
CA ARG A 408 -9.83 -27.89 -25.50
C ARG A 408 -8.86 -26.80 -25.93
N ASP A 409 -7.66 -26.86 -25.40
CA ASP A 409 -6.56 -25.97 -25.78
C ASP A 409 -5.61 -26.66 -26.79
N SER A 410 -4.73 -25.89 -27.42
CA SER A 410 -3.78 -26.38 -28.44
C SER A 410 -2.62 -27.19 -27.87
N GLY A 411 -2.41 -27.16 -26.55
CA GLY A 411 -1.44 -27.99 -25.82
C GLY A 411 -1.99 -29.34 -25.39
N GLY A 412 -3.27 -29.64 -25.69
CA GLY A 412 -3.95 -30.88 -25.33
C GLY A 412 -4.71 -30.81 -23.99
N GLY A 413 -4.70 -29.66 -23.31
CA GLY A 413 -5.55 -29.43 -22.14
C GLY A 413 -7.03 -29.52 -22.49
N SER A 414 -7.83 -30.08 -21.58
CA SER A 414 -9.27 -30.28 -21.79
C SER A 414 -10.03 -30.02 -20.50
N LEU A 415 -10.97 -29.08 -20.54
CA LEU A 415 -11.83 -28.70 -19.43
C LEU A 415 -13.30 -29.01 -19.78
N ASN A 416 -14.04 -29.58 -18.83
CA ASN A 416 -15.49 -29.63 -18.89
C ASN A 416 -16.07 -28.62 -17.88
N VAL A 417 -16.81 -27.64 -18.37
CA VAL A 417 -17.61 -26.70 -17.56
C VAL A 417 -19.06 -27.09 -17.71
N SER A 418 -19.80 -27.26 -16.62
CA SER A 418 -21.24 -27.53 -16.65
C SER A 418 -22.02 -26.43 -15.95
N ASN A 419 -23.16 -26.02 -16.53
CA ASN A 419 -24.13 -25.15 -15.89
C ASN A 419 -25.54 -25.59 -16.28
N THR A 420 -26.52 -25.38 -15.40
CA THR A 420 -27.88 -25.90 -15.58
C THR A 420 -28.80 -24.84 -16.16
N VAL A 421 -29.29 -25.06 -17.38
CA VAL A 421 -30.34 -24.24 -17.99
C VAL A 421 -31.69 -24.76 -17.49
N GLN A 422 -32.46 -23.91 -16.80
CA GLN A 422 -33.86 -24.19 -16.53
C GLN A 422 -34.71 -23.64 -17.67
N VAL A 423 -35.54 -24.50 -18.25
CA VAL A 423 -36.45 -24.15 -19.34
C VAL A 423 -37.87 -24.11 -18.79
N GLY A 424 -38.50 -22.94 -18.85
CA GLY A 424 -39.70 -22.60 -18.09
C GLY A 424 -39.39 -21.93 -16.75
N THR A 425 -40.36 -21.99 -15.83
CA THR A 425 -40.34 -21.24 -14.56
C THR A 425 -39.38 -21.84 -13.53
N GLN A 426 -38.32 -21.10 -13.20
CA GLN A 426 -37.47 -21.31 -12.02
C GLN A 426 -38.29 -21.26 -10.71
N PRO A 427 -37.83 -21.90 -9.61
CA PRO A 427 -38.32 -21.56 -8.28
C PRO A 427 -38.02 -20.09 -7.95
N LEU A 428 -38.92 -19.43 -7.23
CA LEU A 428 -38.75 -18.06 -6.76
C LEU A 428 -37.66 -18.00 -5.67
N GLN A 429 -36.77 -17.01 -5.77
CA GLN A 429 -35.76 -16.66 -4.77
C GLN A 429 -35.73 -15.14 -4.56
N GLY A 430 -35.26 -14.71 -3.39
CA GLY A 430 -35.10 -13.30 -3.05
C GLY A 430 -33.93 -13.06 -2.10
N GLY A 431 -33.18 -12.00 -2.33
CA GLY A 431 -32.23 -11.41 -1.40
C GLY A 431 -32.51 -9.92 -1.23
N PHE A 432 -31.74 -9.25 -0.38
CA PHE A 432 -31.76 -7.79 -0.32
C PHE A 432 -30.41 -7.21 0.13
N THR A 433 -30.19 -5.93 -0.19
CA THR A 433 -29.18 -5.09 0.46
C THR A 433 -29.85 -3.99 1.27
N ALA A 434 -29.11 -3.40 2.20
CA ALA A 434 -29.56 -2.34 3.10
C ALA A 434 -28.49 -1.25 3.18
N ALA A 435 -28.88 0.02 3.03
CA ALA A 435 -27.98 1.17 3.10
C ALA A 435 -28.59 2.31 3.94
N SER A 436 -27.86 2.78 4.95
CA SER A 436 -28.24 3.98 5.72
C SER A 436 -28.02 5.25 4.88
N THR A 437 -28.93 6.22 4.94
CA THR A 437 -28.87 7.44 4.13
C THR A 437 -28.62 8.74 4.91
N SER A 438 -28.20 8.68 6.18
CA SER A 438 -27.77 9.88 6.92
C SER A 438 -26.83 9.52 8.08
N PRO A 439 -25.63 10.12 8.17
CA PRO A 439 -24.82 10.14 9.38
C PRO A 439 -25.35 11.19 10.38
N ALA A 440 -24.97 11.08 11.65
CA ALA A 440 -25.36 12.06 12.68
C ALA A 440 -24.93 13.50 12.33
N PHE A 441 -23.80 13.64 11.62
CA PHE A 441 -23.38 14.88 10.95
C PHE A 441 -22.57 14.54 9.68
N ASP A 442 -22.69 15.37 8.65
CA ASP A 442 -21.86 15.31 7.43
C ASP A 442 -20.65 16.27 7.52
N TYR A 443 -20.71 17.20 8.47
CA TYR A 443 -19.72 18.24 8.75
C TYR A 443 -19.55 18.42 10.26
N VAL A 444 -18.31 18.59 10.74
CA VAL A 444 -18.01 18.94 12.13
C VAL A 444 -17.10 20.15 12.20
N VAL A 445 -17.42 21.07 13.12
CA VAL A 445 -16.51 22.10 13.61
C VAL A 445 -16.13 21.71 15.04
N THR A 446 -14.84 21.69 15.35
CA THR A 446 -14.32 21.43 16.69
C THR A 446 -13.53 22.64 17.16
N ILE A 447 -13.84 23.12 18.37
CA ILE A 447 -13.07 24.14 19.07
C ILE A 447 -12.47 23.50 20.32
N VAL A 448 -11.16 23.65 20.50
CA VAL A 448 -10.47 23.25 21.74
C VAL A 448 -9.97 24.49 22.46
N MET A 449 -10.24 24.55 23.76
CA MET A 449 -9.97 25.64 24.70
C MET A 449 -8.93 25.20 25.75
N GLU A 450 -8.36 26.12 26.53
CA GLU A 450 -7.22 25.81 27.42
C GLU A 450 -7.61 25.66 28.91
N ASN A 451 -7.20 24.57 29.53
CA ASN A 451 -6.95 24.42 30.98
C ASN A 451 -8.10 24.85 31.92
N ASN A 452 -9.32 24.33 31.71
CA ASN A 452 -10.46 24.52 32.63
C ASN A 452 -11.31 23.26 32.78
N GLY A 453 -11.54 22.84 34.03
CA GLY A 453 -12.41 21.72 34.35
C GLY A 453 -13.91 22.02 34.18
N TYR A 454 -14.73 20.97 34.24
CA TYR A 454 -16.19 21.05 34.12
C TYR A 454 -16.79 22.09 35.06
N CYS A 455 -16.34 22.12 36.32
CA CYS A 455 -16.86 22.99 37.36
C CYS A 455 -16.15 24.34 37.44
N ASP A 456 -14.95 24.50 36.87
CA ASP A 456 -14.38 25.82 36.57
C ASP A 456 -15.27 26.59 35.58
N VAL A 457 -15.76 25.91 34.54
CA VAL A 457 -16.69 26.48 33.55
C VAL A 457 -18.11 26.61 34.09
N MET A 458 -18.70 25.51 34.60
CA MET A 458 -20.14 25.39 34.80
C MET A 458 -20.66 26.16 36.02
N ASN A 459 -21.37 27.24 35.72
CA ASN A 459 -21.99 28.17 36.66
C ASN A 459 -23.29 27.59 37.26
N ILE A 460 -23.25 26.35 37.76
CA ILE A 460 -24.38 25.59 38.30
C ILE A 460 -24.22 25.32 39.80
N THR A 461 -25.33 25.13 40.53
CA THR A 461 -25.30 24.92 41.99
C THR A 461 -24.81 23.53 42.42
N ASN A 462 -24.56 22.62 41.49
CA ASN A 462 -23.99 21.29 41.76
C ASN A 462 -22.46 21.34 41.91
N CYS A 463 -21.81 22.35 41.31
CA CYS A 463 -20.36 22.46 41.22
C CYS A 463 -19.72 23.12 42.46
N THR A 464 -18.61 22.54 42.93
CA THR A 464 -17.78 23.04 44.02
C THR A 464 -16.29 22.93 43.63
N PRO A 465 -15.57 24.04 43.35
CA PRO A 465 -16.06 25.42 43.30
C PRO A 465 -17.12 25.61 42.20
N ARG A 466 -17.89 26.71 42.27
CA ARG A 466 -18.89 27.03 41.24
C ARG A 466 -18.29 27.97 40.21
N GLY A 467 -18.22 27.49 38.98
CA GLY A 467 -17.67 28.20 37.83
C GLY A 467 -18.38 29.49 37.46
N THR A 468 -17.75 30.28 36.60
CA THR A 468 -18.24 31.62 36.24
C THR A 468 -18.79 31.73 34.81
N GLY A 469 -18.50 30.78 33.91
CA GLY A 469 -18.94 30.80 32.50
C GLY A 469 -20.46 30.76 32.35
N GLN A 470 -21.09 31.88 32.00
CA GLN A 470 -22.55 31.98 31.89
C GLN A 470 -23.07 31.61 30.50
N TYR A 471 -22.40 32.04 29.43
CA TYR A 471 -22.74 31.69 28.06
C TYR A 471 -22.55 30.18 27.84
N GLU A 472 -21.43 29.61 28.25
CA GLU A 472 -21.15 28.17 28.17
C GLU A 472 -22.18 27.35 28.95
N THR A 473 -22.49 27.73 30.20
CA THR A 473 -23.56 27.09 30.99
C THR A 473 -24.92 27.13 30.27
N ARG A 474 -25.27 28.26 29.64
CA ARG A 474 -26.51 28.38 28.86
C ARG A 474 -26.44 27.57 27.54
N LEU A 475 -25.27 27.44 26.92
CA LEU A 475 -25.07 26.69 25.70
C LEU A 475 -25.26 25.18 25.97
N ALA A 476 -24.62 24.66 27.02
CA ALA A 476 -24.85 23.32 27.55
C ALA A 476 -26.32 23.03 27.87
N GLN A 477 -27.00 23.94 28.57
CA GLN A 477 -28.43 23.81 28.91
C GLN A 477 -29.36 23.86 27.69
N ASN A 478 -29.00 24.61 26.64
CA ASN A 478 -29.79 24.69 25.42
C ASN A 478 -29.55 23.50 24.47
N TYR A 479 -28.34 22.94 24.46
CA TYR A 479 -27.93 21.85 23.57
C TYR A 479 -27.58 20.60 24.39
N SER A 480 -26.31 20.40 24.73
CA SER A 480 -25.89 19.21 25.48
C SER A 480 -24.62 19.40 26.30
N ILE A 481 -24.39 18.51 27.26
CA ILE A 481 -23.18 18.45 28.09
C ILE A 481 -22.83 17.00 28.42
N ALA A 482 -21.54 16.66 28.41
CA ALA A 482 -21.06 15.29 28.63
C ALA A 482 -20.96 14.89 30.11
N GLY A 483 -22.10 14.83 30.80
CA GLY A 483 -22.22 14.39 32.19
C GLY A 483 -22.74 15.46 33.15
N ASN A 484 -23.00 15.05 34.39
CA ASN A 484 -23.40 15.93 35.50
C ASN A 484 -22.41 15.78 36.66
N CYS A 485 -21.55 16.79 36.83
CA CYS A 485 -20.42 16.74 37.75
C CYS A 485 -20.56 17.71 38.93
N GLN A 486 -19.92 17.36 40.04
CA GLN A 486 -19.92 18.10 41.32
C GLN A 486 -18.58 18.79 41.58
N SER A 487 -17.52 18.22 41.03
CA SER A 487 -16.19 18.81 40.92
C SER A 487 -15.57 18.30 39.61
N ASP A 488 -14.45 18.90 39.25
CA ASP A 488 -13.60 18.55 38.10
C ASP A 488 -12.99 17.14 38.23
N SER A 489 -13.22 16.47 39.36
CA SER A 489 -12.79 15.10 39.67
C SER A 489 -13.92 14.16 40.12
N SER A 490 -15.20 14.57 40.01
CA SER A 490 -16.32 13.72 40.42
C SER A 490 -17.64 14.01 39.69
N CYS A 491 -18.21 12.97 39.05
CA CYS A 491 -19.51 13.04 38.37
C CYS A 491 -20.53 12.04 38.93
N THR A 492 -21.78 12.49 39.06
CA THR A 492 -22.94 11.65 39.45
C THR A 492 -23.44 10.76 38.31
N SER A 493 -23.25 11.19 37.08
CA SER A 493 -23.67 10.48 35.87
C SER A 493 -22.85 10.97 34.68
N GLY A 494 -22.38 10.02 33.87
CA GLY A 494 -21.45 10.26 32.77
C GLY A 494 -20.18 11.01 33.19
N GLY A 495 -19.60 11.74 32.23
CA GLY A 495 -18.41 12.56 32.40
C GLY A 495 -17.52 12.44 31.16
N TYR A 496 -16.89 13.53 30.73
CA TYR A 496 -15.83 13.54 29.73
C TYR A 496 -14.52 13.92 30.40
N THR A 497 -13.51 13.06 30.39
CA THR A 497 -12.21 13.32 31.03
C THR A 497 -11.11 13.67 30.02
N ALA A 498 -10.17 14.52 30.43
CA ALA A 498 -8.82 14.59 29.84
C ALA A 498 -8.14 13.22 29.94
N THR A 499 -7.09 12.98 29.13
CA THR A 499 -6.35 11.70 29.10
C THR A 499 -4.87 11.84 29.41
N SER A 500 -4.29 12.99 29.11
CA SER A 500 -2.96 13.46 29.51
C SER A 500 -3.12 14.59 30.53
N HIS A 501 -2.03 14.91 31.22
CA HIS A 501 -1.77 16.23 31.78
C HIS A 501 -0.25 16.43 31.82
N PRO A 502 0.33 17.46 31.19
CA PRO A 502 -0.33 18.61 30.54
C PRO A 502 -0.80 18.44 29.07
N SER A 503 -1.25 19.57 28.50
CA SER A 503 -2.01 19.80 27.26
C SER A 503 -1.57 19.06 26.01
N GLU A 504 -0.29 19.04 25.66
CA GLU A 504 0.21 18.58 24.34
C GLU A 504 -0.26 17.14 24.02
N GLY A 505 -0.30 16.28 25.04
CA GLY A 505 -0.78 14.91 24.95
C GLY A 505 -2.27 14.77 24.65
N ASN A 506 -3.11 15.70 25.13
CA ASN A 506 -4.56 15.71 24.88
C ASN A 506 -4.89 16.09 23.42
N TYR A 507 -4.12 17.01 22.82
CA TYR A 507 -4.23 17.34 21.39
C TYR A 507 -3.83 16.16 20.48
N ILE A 508 -2.68 15.53 20.73
CA ILE A 508 -2.22 14.33 19.98
C ILE A 508 -3.27 13.22 20.07
N THR A 509 -3.79 13.00 21.28
CA THR A 509 -4.84 12.03 21.62
C THR A 509 -6.12 12.23 20.81
N MET A 510 -6.65 13.46 20.75
CA MET A 510 -7.85 13.80 19.96
C MET A 510 -7.65 13.61 18.44
N LEU A 511 -6.41 13.59 17.98
CA LEU A 511 -6.05 13.43 16.57
C LEU A 511 -5.68 11.99 16.19
N ALA A 512 -5.28 11.12 17.13
CA ALA A 512 -4.73 9.80 16.77
C ALA A 512 -5.22 8.59 17.60
N GLY A 513 -6.08 8.76 18.61
CA GLY A 513 -6.54 7.60 19.41
C GLY A 513 -5.46 6.98 20.31
N SER A 514 -4.29 7.61 20.37
CA SER A 514 -3.16 7.32 21.26
C SER A 514 -2.37 8.62 21.51
N ASP A 515 -1.75 8.72 22.68
CA ASP A 515 -0.78 9.80 23.02
C ASP A 515 0.64 9.45 22.55
N PHE A 516 0.89 8.17 22.23
CA PHE A 516 2.20 7.58 21.92
C PHE A 516 3.27 7.81 23.02
N GLY A 517 2.85 8.11 24.25
CA GLY A 517 3.72 8.48 25.38
C GLY A 517 4.07 9.98 25.45
N HIS A 518 3.50 10.83 24.60
CA HIS A 518 3.66 12.28 24.69
C HIS A 518 2.71 12.84 25.77
N VAL A 519 3.25 13.01 26.98
CA VAL A 519 2.51 13.44 28.18
C VAL A 519 3.14 14.65 28.88
N ASN A 520 3.84 15.51 28.14
CA ASN A 520 4.46 16.76 28.61
C ASN A 520 4.65 17.71 27.41
N ASP A 521 4.43 19.03 27.54
CA ASP A 521 4.47 20.03 26.45
C ASP A 521 5.89 20.38 25.97
N THR A 522 6.62 19.35 25.58
CA THR A 522 8.07 19.36 25.39
C THR A 522 8.49 18.92 24.00
N PHE A 523 7.57 18.37 23.20
CA PHE A 523 7.85 17.84 21.88
C PHE A 523 8.05 18.95 20.83
N CYS A 524 7.37 20.10 20.99
CA CYS A 524 7.40 21.20 20.02
C CYS A 524 7.63 22.60 20.62
N THR A 525 8.55 22.75 21.56
CA THR A 525 8.68 23.98 22.39
C THR A 525 9.01 25.30 21.67
N SER A 526 9.67 25.31 20.50
CA SER A 526 9.83 26.52 19.66
C SER A 526 10.51 26.25 18.31
N PRO A 527 9.94 26.58 17.13
CA PRO A 527 10.63 26.40 15.85
C PRO A 527 11.96 27.19 15.76
N PRO A 528 13.09 26.59 15.30
CA PRO A 528 13.23 25.25 14.73
C PRO A 528 13.71 24.19 15.75
N ALA A 529 12.91 23.88 16.78
CA ALA A 529 13.14 22.74 17.67
C ALA A 529 12.75 21.42 17.00
N SER A 530 13.70 20.49 17.03
CA SER A 530 13.43 19.06 16.89
C SER A 530 12.99 18.52 18.27
N PRO A 531 12.00 17.61 18.36
CA PRO A 531 11.49 16.75 17.28
C PRO A 531 10.03 17.02 16.85
N CYS A 532 9.66 18.24 16.48
CA CYS A 532 8.40 18.46 15.75
C CYS A 532 8.31 17.61 14.47
N TYR A 533 7.08 17.27 14.06
CA TYR A 533 6.78 16.42 12.91
C TYR A 533 7.51 15.05 12.93
N SER A 534 7.52 14.36 14.08
CA SER A 534 8.17 13.04 14.24
C SER A 534 7.28 11.90 14.76
N ILE A 535 5.99 12.15 15.04
CA ILE A 535 5.01 11.07 15.19
C ILE A 535 4.71 10.52 13.79
N THR A 536 5.03 9.25 13.54
CA THR A 536 4.87 8.58 12.24
C THR A 536 3.61 7.72 12.15
N GLN A 537 2.89 7.58 13.26
CA GLN A 537 1.68 6.78 13.37
C GLN A 537 0.49 7.48 12.70
N PRO A 538 -0.44 6.73 12.06
CA PRO A 538 -1.60 7.32 11.39
C PRO A 538 -2.47 8.16 12.31
N ASN A 539 -3.10 9.19 11.74
CA ASN A 539 -3.97 10.12 12.45
C ASN A 539 -5.35 10.25 11.77
N ILE A 540 -6.24 11.04 12.39
CA ILE A 540 -7.63 11.19 11.96
C ILE A 540 -7.76 11.79 10.56
N ILE A 541 -6.78 12.57 10.09
CA ILE A 541 -6.76 13.12 8.73
C ILE A 541 -6.65 11.99 7.69
N ASP A 542 -5.83 10.96 7.93
CA ASP A 542 -5.77 9.78 7.04
C ASP A 542 -7.13 9.11 6.90
N ARG A 543 -7.86 9.00 8.01
CA ARG A 543 -9.21 8.41 8.04
C ARG A 543 -10.19 9.28 7.25
N ILE A 544 -10.17 10.59 7.47
CA ILE A 544 -11.03 11.57 6.80
C ILE A 544 -10.77 11.53 5.27
N GLU A 545 -9.52 11.69 4.85
CA GLU A 545 -9.12 11.65 3.43
C GLU A 545 -9.46 10.29 2.78
N SER A 546 -9.30 9.16 3.49
CA SER A 546 -9.66 7.83 2.98
C SER A 546 -11.16 7.68 2.62
N THR A 547 -12.04 8.49 3.25
CA THR A 547 -13.48 8.54 2.93
C THR A 547 -13.85 9.58 1.87
N GLY A 548 -12.85 10.24 1.25
CA GLY A 548 -13.07 11.33 0.30
C GLY A 548 -13.60 12.63 0.94
N LYS A 549 -13.47 12.76 2.27
CA LYS A 549 -13.84 13.97 3.00
C LYS A 549 -12.69 14.98 3.02
N THR A 550 -13.05 16.25 3.17
CA THR A 550 -12.11 17.38 3.18
C THR A 550 -11.94 17.93 4.58
N TRP A 551 -10.78 18.52 4.88
CA TRP A 551 -10.47 19.03 6.22
C TRP A 551 -9.80 20.42 6.17
N GLN A 552 -9.82 21.14 7.29
CA GLN A 552 -9.04 22.35 7.57
C GLN A 552 -8.72 22.40 9.07
N ALA A 553 -7.53 22.87 9.43
CA ALA A 553 -7.16 23.09 10.83
C ALA A 553 -6.70 24.53 11.03
N TRP A 554 -7.41 25.27 11.89
CA TRP A 554 -7.22 26.69 12.12
C TRP A 554 -6.59 26.96 13.49
N ALA A 555 -5.71 27.96 13.55
CA ALA A 555 -5.25 28.55 14.80
C ALA A 555 -5.31 30.08 14.72
N GLU A 556 -5.83 30.74 15.76
CA GLU A 556 -5.79 32.20 15.83
C GLU A 556 -4.34 32.71 15.84
N ASN A 557 -4.09 33.84 15.17
CA ASN A 557 -2.81 34.55 15.16
C ASN A 557 -1.56 33.74 14.72
N ALA A 558 -1.75 32.57 14.08
CA ALA A 558 -0.67 31.77 13.55
C ALA A 558 0.05 32.46 12.39
N THR A 559 1.34 32.22 12.24
CA THR A 559 2.14 32.73 11.11
C THR A 559 2.35 31.66 10.04
N ASN A 560 2.63 32.09 8.81
CA ASN A 560 2.84 31.22 7.63
C ASN A 560 1.65 30.30 7.29
N SER A 561 0.42 30.85 7.32
CA SER A 561 -0.81 30.17 6.88
C SER A 561 -0.64 29.49 5.50
N GLY A 562 -0.99 28.21 5.43
CA GLY A 562 -0.98 27.40 4.20
C GLY A 562 0.39 26.87 3.76
N THR A 563 1.41 26.85 4.64
CA THR A 563 2.75 26.31 4.33
C THR A 563 3.24 25.35 5.41
N CYS A 564 4.24 24.51 5.12
CA CYS A 564 4.85 23.64 6.12
C CYS A 564 5.74 24.36 7.15
N SER A 565 5.92 25.68 7.02
CA SER A 565 6.47 26.53 8.07
C SER A 565 5.37 27.17 8.93
N PHE A 566 4.13 26.67 8.87
CA PHE A 566 3.02 27.08 9.73
C PHE A 566 3.44 27.06 11.20
N ASN A 567 3.17 28.17 11.89
CA ASN A 567 3.71 28.42 13.21
C ASN A 567 2.61 29.07 14.08
N PRO A 568 1.78 28.25 14.75
CA PRO A 568 0.79 28.73 15.70
C PRO A 568 1.48 29.18 17.00
N PRO A 569 0.90 30.15 17.76
CA PRO A 569 1.63 30.83 18.84
C PRO A 569 2.17 29.93 19.97
N ARG A 570 1.56 28.75 20.16
CA ARG A 570 1.94 27.73 21.16
C ARG A 570 2.44 26.41 20.56
N HIS A 571 2.58 26.32 19.24
CA HIS A 571 3.09 25.11 18.59
C HIS A 571 2.21 23.87 18.90
N ALA A 572 2.76 22.71 19.27
CA ALA A 572 1.93 21.49 19.44
C ALA A 572 1.09 21.45 20.72
N ASP A 573 1.55 22.10 21.79
CA ASP A 573 0.85 22.37 23.07
C ASP A 573 -0.64 22.68 22.85
N HIS A 574 -0.92 23.45 21.79
CA HIS A 574 -2.25 23.89 21.39
C HIS A 574 -2.64 23.55 19.94
N PHE A 575 -1.81 22.82 19.21
CA PHE A 575 -2.06 22.51 17.80
C PHE A 575 -1.35 21.22 17.38
N GLY A 576 -1.77 20.11 17.98
CA GLY A 576 -1.16 18.79 17.80
C GLY A 576 -1.00 18.29 16.36
N PHE A 577 -1.59 18.92 15.34
CA PHE A 577 -1.32 18.59 13.94
C PHE A 577 0.17 18.71 13.54
N ILE A 578 0.96 19.56 14.20
CA ILE A 578 2.40 19.71 13.87
C ILE A 578 3.32 18.68 14.55
N THR A 579 2.77 17.69 15.24
CA THR A 579 3.54 16.54 15.76
C THR A 579 3.68 15.42 14.73
N PHE A 580 2.72 15.30 13.80
CA PHE A 580 2.58 14.21 12.84
C PHE A 580 3.39 14.43 11.55
N SER A 581 4.31 13.52 11.22
CA SER A 581 5.25 13.67 10.11
C SER A 581 4.57 13.70 8.73
N ASP A 582 3.49 12.94 8.55
CA ASP A 582 2.71 12.84 7.32
C ASP A 582 1.96 14.15 6.98
N LEU A 583 1.62 14.94 8.00
CA LEU A 583 0.98 16.25 7.83
C LEU A 583 1.97 17.32 7.34
N ASN A 584 3.28 17.09 7.47
CA ASN A 584 4.36 17.99 7.05
C ASN A 584 4.63 17.97 5.52
N THR A 585 3.59 17.75 4.71
CA THR A 585 3.69 17.71 3.24
C THR A 585 3.00 18.93 2.63
N ALA A 586 3.56 19.51 1.56
CA ALA A 586 3.03 20.75 0.96
C ALA A 586 1.54 20.67 0.56
N SER A 587 1.01 19.45 0.33
CA SER A 587 -0.42 19.22 0.19
C SER A 587 -1.17 19.43 1.52
N ARG A 588 -0.82 18.67 2.57
CA ARG A 588 -1.53 18.70 3.86
C ARG A 588 -1.29 20.00 4.64
N CYS A 589 -0.07 20.55 4.64
CA CYS A 589 0.24 21.86 5.22
C CYS A 589 -0.60 23.02 4.64
N SER A 590 -1.12 22.89 3.40
CA SER A 590 -1.99 23.91 2.81
C SER A 590 -3.34 24.06 3.53
N HIS A 591 -3.71 23.08 4.37
CA HIS A 591 -4.90 23.06 5.21
C HIS A 591 -4.66 23.60 6.64
N PHE A 592 -3.42 23.96 6.99
CA PHE A 592 -3.09 24.66 8.24
C PHE A 592 -3.26 26.17 8.05
N LEU A 593 -4.25 26.76 8.72
CA LEU A 593 -4.75 28.09 8.40
C LEU A 593 -4.74 29.03 9.61
N SER A 594 -4.47 30.31 9.36
CA SER A 594 -4.49 31.35 10.38
C SER A 594 -5.77 32.19 10.30
N THR A 595 -6.30 32.63 11.44
CA THR A 595 -7.39 33.60 11.49
C THR A 595 -7.09 34.76 12.45
N SER A 596 -7.59 35.95 12.10
CA SER A 596 -7.38 37.22 12.81
C SER A 596 -8.08 37.19 14.18
N PRO A 597 -7.33 37.26 15.30
CA PRO A 597 -7.85 36.95 16.63
C PRO A 597 -9.01 37.85 17.07
N SER A 598 -9.92 37.30 17.88
CA SER A 598 -11.19 37.89 18.37
C SER A 598 -12.24 38.20 17.29
N SER A 599 -11.86 38.10 16.02
CA SER A 599 -12.74 38.32 14.87
C SER A 599 -13.07 37.03 14.13
N ASP A 600 -12.14 36.06 14.11
CA ASP A 600 -12.25 34.77 13.43
C ASP A 600 -12.71 34.90 11.97
N THR A 601 -12.32 36.00 11.30
CA THR A 601 -12.97 36.48 10.07
C THR A 601 -12.75 35.53 8.89
N GLU A 602 -11.53 34.99 8.78
CA GLU A 602 -11.10 34.05 7.74
C GLU A 602 -11.70 32.65 7.99
N PHE A 603 -11.69 32.19 9.24
CA PHE A 603 -12.36 30.96 9.67
C PHE A 603 -13.88 31.00 9.40
N LEU A 604 -14.55 32.08 9.80
CA LEU A 604 -15.98 32.29 9.52
C LEU A 604 -16.26 32.47 8.03
N ALA A 605 -15.33 33.03 7.24
CA ALA A 605 -15.46 33.05 5.78
C ALA A 605 -15.45 31.63 5.19
N ALA A 606 -14.61 30.72 5.72
CA ALA A 606 -14.61 29.31 5.33
C ALA A 606 -15.91 28.59 5.70
N LEU A 607 -16.50 28.85 6.87
CA LEU A 607 -17.83 28.31 7.24
C LEU A 607 -18.98 28.86 6.34
N ASN A 608 -18.72 29.94 5.61
CA ASN A 608 -19.66 30.55 4.66
C ASN A 608 -19.32 30.26 3.19
N ALA A 609 -18.27 29.48 2.91
CA ALA A 609 -17.87 29.10 1.56
C ALA A 609 -18.93 28.24 0.84
N THR A 610 -18.82 28.16 -0.49
CA THR A 610 -19.71 27.31 -1.33
C THR A 610 -19.42 25.81 -1.15
N SER A 611 -18.19 25.46 -0.78
CA SER A 611 -17.74 24.10 -0.47
C SER A 611 -16.89 24.12 0.81
N PRO A 612 -17.51 24.24 2.00
CA PRO A 612 -16.79 24.17 3.28
C PRO A 612 -16.23 22.77 3.50
N ALA A 613 -15.15 22.65 4.27
CA ALA A 613 -14.55 21.36 4.61
C ALA A 613 -15.44 20.53 5.55
N ASN A 614 -15.36 19.20 5.46
CA ASN A 614 -16.13 18.29 6.32
C ASN A 614 -15.62 18.28 7.77
N TYR A 615 -14.30 18.37 7.97
CA TYR A 615 -13.68 18.43 9.29
C TYR A 615 -12.98 19.78 9.47
N ILE A 616 -13.39 20.55 10.45
CA ILE A 616 -12.84 21.89 10.70
C ILE A 616 -12.43 21.98 12.16
N TRP A 617 -11.15 22.19 12.42
CA TRP A 617 -10.61 22.46 13.75
C TRP A 617 -10.33 23.94 13.96
N LEU A 618 -10.48 24.46 15.17
CA LEU A 618 -10.00 25.77 15.60
C LEU A 618 -9.39 25.68 17.02
N THR A 619 -8.16 26.16 17.18
CA THR A 619 -7.61 26.52 18.49
C THR A 619 -7.50 28.06 18.62
N PRO A 620 -8.13 28.69 19.62
CA PRO A 620 -7.96 30.11 19.93
C PRO A 620 -6.60 30.42 20.60
N ILE A 621 -6.15 31.68 20.55
CA ILE A 621 -4.98 32.13 21.32
C ILE A 621 -5.31 32.25 22.81
N ASP A 622 -4.26 32.20 23.64
CA ASP A 622 -4.29 32.28 25.10
C ASP A 622 -5.28 33.31 25.65
N THR A 623 -5.37 34.51 25.07
CA THR A 623 -6.28 35.57 25.57
C THR A 623 -7.79 35.26 25.38
N HIS A 624 -8.10 34.17 24.67
CA HIS A 624 -9.44 33.67 24.38
C HIS A 624 -9.64 32.22 24.84
N SER A 625 -8.57 31.41 24.90
CA SER A 625 -8.58 30.02 25.35
C SER A 625 -8.11 29.81 26.80
N THR A 626 -7.09 30.55 27.29
CA THR A 626 -6.79 30.57 28.74
C THR A 626 -7.81 31.38 29.50
N CYS A 627 -8.39 30.75 30.52
CA CYS A 627 -9.07 31.45 31.59
C CYS A 627 -8.44 31.07 32.92
N PRO A 628 -8.03 32.03 33.76
CA PRO A 628 -7.55 31.73 35.11
C PRO A 628 -8.65 31.03 35.90
N THR A 629 -8.29 30.00 36.66
CA THR A 629 -9.20 29.17 37.47
C THR A 629 -10.18 30.04 38.28
N GLY A 630 -11.48 29.90 38.02
CA GLY A 630 -12.55 30.69 38.64
C GLY A 630 -12.89 32.05 37.97
N ALA A 631 -12.18 32.45 36.92
CA ALA A 631 -12.32 33.75 36.23
C ALA A 631 -12.56 33.62 34.71
N LEU A 632 -13.55 32.81 34.32
CA LEU A 632 -13.90 32.41 32.93
C LEU A 632 -14.37 33.56 32.00
N ALA A 633 -14.35 34.80 32.46
CA ALA A 633 -14.92 35.93 31.73
C ALA A 633 -14.32 36.17 30.32
N PRO A 634 -13.01 35.97 30.04
CA PRO A 634 -12.48 36.06 28.68
C PRO A 634 -13.04 35.00 27.73
N CYS A 635 -13.04 33.73 28.13
CA CYS A 635 -13.44 32.57 27.30
C CYS A 635 -14.95 32.57 27.06
N ASP A 636 -15.74 32.80 28.12
CA ASP A 636 -17.19 32.92 28.04
C ASP A 636 -17.60 34.11 27.14
N ALA A 637 -16.83 35.21 27.16
CA ALA A 637 -17.04 36.34 26.26
C ALA A 637 -16.66 36.03 24.80
N TYR A 638 -15.50 35.42 24.55
CA TYR A 638 -15.06 35.01 23.22
C TYR A 638 -16.06 34.04 22.57
N LEU A 639 -16.44 32.97 23.27
CA LEU A 639 -17.44 32.01 22.80
C LEU A 639 -18.82 32.67 22.63
N SER A 640 -19.21 33.62 23.49
CA SER A 640 -20.47 34.37 23.29
C SER A 640 -20.50 35.25 22.03
N ASN A 641 -19.34 35.64 21.50
CA ASN A 641 -19.21 36.34 20.21
C ASN A 641 -19.20 35.33 19.05
N LEU A 642 -18.32 34.34 19.12
CA LEU A 642 -18.02 33.44 18.02
C LEU A 642 -19.14 32.43 17.75
N ILE A 643 -19.66 31.74 18.78
CA ILE A 643 -20.60 30.63 18.58
C ILE A 643 -21.91 31.06 17.89
N PRO A 644 -22.55 32.21 18.21
CA PRO A 644 -23.69 32.70 17.44
C PRO A 644 -23.35 32.96 15.96
N ARG A 645 -22.12 33.38 15.66
CA ARG A 645 -21.65 33.64 14.29
C ARG A 645 -21.45 32.31 13.54
N ILE A 646 -20.85 31.30 14.18
CA ILE A 646 -20.74 29.92 13.65
C ILE A 646 -22.13 29.35 13.33
N LEU A 647 -23.07 29.40 14.28
CA LEU A 647 -24.43 28.88 14.10
C LEU A 647 -25.24 29.65 13.04
N SER A 648 -24.87 30.91 12.77
CA SER A 648 -25.41 31.72 11.68
C SER A 648 -24.73 31.53 10.32
N SER A 649 -23.70 30.69 10.20
CA SER A 649 -23.00 30.45 8.93
C SER A 649 -23.88 29.75 7.88
N SER A 650 -23.46 29.79 6.62
CA SER A 650 -24.06 28.98 5.54
C SER A 650 -23.96 27.48 5.85
N LEU A 651 -22.84 27.03 6.45
CA LEU A 651 -22.65 25.64 6.88
C LEU A 651 -23.78 25.19 7.84
N PHE A 652 -23.93 25.84 8.99
CA PHE A 652 -24.93 25.43 10.00
C PHE A 652 -26.39 25.68 9.60
N ARG A 653 -26.64 26.60 8.65
CA ARG A 653 -28.00 26.86 8.13
C ARG A 653 -28.41 25.99 6.94
N THR A 654 -27.48 25.34 6.23
CA THR A 654 -27.78 24.60 4.98
C THR A 654 -27.25 23.18 4.93
N LYS A 655 -26.44 22.76 5.90
CA LYS A 655 -25.84 21.41 5.98
C LYS A 655 -26.17 20.74 7.31
N ASN A 656 -26.03 19.42 7.33
CA ASN A 656 -26.07 18.60 8.53
C ASN A 656 -24.73 18.75 9.30
N ALA A 657 -24.59 19.86 10.03
CA ALA A 657 -23.36 20.25 10.70
C ALA A 657 -23.48 20.19 12.23
N ALA A 658 -22.47 19.62 12.87
CA ALA A 658 -22.29 19.62 14.32
C ALA A 658 -21.12 20.55 14.72
N LEU A 659 -21.22 21.15 15.90
CA LEU A 659 -20.15 21.86 16.59
C LEU A 659 -19.83 21.08 17.87
N PHE A 660 -18.55 20.84 18.12
CA PHE A 660 -18.03 20.34 19.40
C PHE A 660 -17.18 21.44 20.04
N ILE A 661 -17.42 21.73 21.32
CA ILE A 661 -16.57 22.60 22.14
C ILE A 661 -16.09 21.75 23.30
N VAL A 662 -14.78 21.74 23.52
CA VAL A 662 -14.15 21.04 24.64
C VAL A 662 -12.94 21.82 25.13
N TYR A 663 -12.55 21.64 26.39
CA TYR A 663 -11.22 22.03 26.85
C TYR A 663 -10.24 20.88 26.59
N ASP A 664 -8.95 21.17 26.51
CA ASP A 664 -7.90 20.16 26.43
C ASP A 664 -7.72 19.41 27.75
N GLU A 665 -7.74 20.13 28.87
CA GLU A 665 -7.64 19.57 30.23
C GLU A 665 -8.18 20.53 31.31
N GLY A 666 -8.12 20.09 32.56
CA GLY A 666 -8.61 20.79 33.74
C GLY A 666 -7.54 20.98 34.81
N ASN A 667 -7.91 20.69 36.05
CA ASN A 667 -7.09 20.94 37.26
C ASN A 667 -6.91 19.67 38.12
N SER A 668 -7.23 18.48 37.58
CA SER A 668 -7.15 17.18 38.25
C SER A 668 -6.25 16.21 37.45
N ALA A 669 -6.53 14.90 37.42
CA ALA A 669 -5.72 13.92 36.67
C ALA A 669 -6.57 12.76 36.13
N TYR A 670 -6.21 12.24 34.96
CA TYR A 670 -6.84 11.05 34.35
C TYR A 670 -6.90 9.86 35.34
N PRO A 671 -8.04 9.13 35.45
CA PRO A 671 -9.27 9.21 34.66
C PRO A 671 -10.37 10.11 35.28
N HIS A 672 -9.98 11.07 36.12
CA HIS A 672 -10.87 11.95 36.87
C HIS A 672 -10.43 13.41 36.71
N ASP A 673 -10.25 13.85 35.47
CA ASP A 673 -10.09 15.26 35.09
C ASP A 673 -11.19 15.65 34.12
N TYR A 674 -12.39 15.85 34.68
CA TYR A 674 -13.63 16.04 33.95
C TYR A 674 -13.75 17.46 33.40
N LEU A 675 -14.02 17.57 32.10
CA LEU A 675 -13.98 18.81 31.34
C LEU A 675 -15.38 19.28 30.93
N TYR A 676 -15.51 20.57 30.62
CA TYR A 676 -16.65 21.03 29.83
C TYR A 676 -16.53 20.48 28.40
N ALA A 677 -17.41 19.56 28.02
CA ALA A 677 -17.49 18.98 26.68
C ALA A 677 -18.94 19.01 26.18
N SER A 678 -19.19 19.77 25.11
CA SER A 678 -20.54 20.08 24.63
C SER A 678 -20.66 19.87 23.12
N TRP A 679 -21.71 19.16 22.71
CA TRP A 679 -22.16 19.13 21.31
C TRP A 679 -23.26 20.17 21.10
N ILE A 680 -23.18 20.90 19.99
CA ILE A 680 -24.08 21.99 19.58
C ILE A 680 -24.43 21.80 18.10
N GLY A 681 -25.68 22.07 17.72
CA GLY A 681 -26.13 21.91 16.33
C GLY A 681 -27.65 21.76 16.19
N SER A 682 -28.17 21.80 14.96
CA SER A 682 -29.59 21.53 14.67
C SER A 682 -29.94 20.05 14.87
N ASN A 683 -28.99 19.18 14.55
CA ASN A 683 -28.95 17.73 14.74
C ASN A 683 -28.67 17.26 16.17
N VAL A 684 -28.23 18.13 17.10
CA VAL A 684 -27.97 17.77 18.51
C VAL A 684 -29.24 17.89 19.33
N LYS A 685 -29.47 16.97 20.28
CA LYS A 685 -30.56 17.04 21.27
C LYS A 685 -30.49 18.37 22.05
N LYS A 686 -31.60 18.75 22.69
CA LYS A 686 -31.72 19.98 23.49
C LYS A 686 -31.84 19.62 24.96
N GLY A 687 -31.09 20.33 25.82
CA GLY A 687 -30.97 20.04 27.25
C GLY A 687 -30.47 18.63 27.58
N PHE A 688 -29.67 18.00 26.71
CA PHE A 688 -29.26 16.60 26.86
C PHE A 688 -27.98 16.45 27.69
N VAL A 689 -28.07 15.73 28.80
CA VAL A 689 -26.93 15.31 29.61
C VAL A 689 -26.51 13.91 29.18
N GLY A 690 -25.29 13.78 28.64
CA GLY A 690 -24.72 12.50 28.24
C GLY A 690 -24.45 11.59 29.44
N SER A 691 -24.72 10.30 29.29
CA SER A 691 -24.75 9.34 30.41
C SER A 691 -23.56 8.37 30.49
N GLY A 692 -22.85 8.18 29.37
CA GLY A 692 -21.64 7.35 29.27
C GLY A 692 -20.37 7.96 29.85
N SER A 693 -19.34 7.12 29.98
CA SER A 693 -17.99 7.54 30.34
C SER A 693 -17.20 7.88 29.08
N TYR A 694 -16.87 9.16 28.91
CA TYR A 694 -16.19 9.67 27.73
C TYR A 694 -14.80 10.20 28.04
N SER A 695 -14.00 10.37 27.00
CA SER A 695 -12.74 11.12 27.00
C SER A 695 -12.43 11.60 25.60
N HIS A 696 -11.25 12.19 25.36
CA HIS A 696 -10.75 12.45 24.00
C HIS A 696 -10.75 11.22 23.09
N TRP A 697 -10.53 10.00 23.61
CA TRP A 697 -10.72 8.75 22.84
C TRP A 697 -12.14 8.63 22.28
N SER A 698 -13.14 9.09 23.06
CA SER A 698 -14.55 9.10 22.65
C SER A 698 -14.84 10.16 21.59
N TYR A 699 -14.09 11.27 21.54
CA TYR A 699 -14.19 12.23 20.44
C TYR A 699 -13.73 11.59 19.12
N THR A 700 -12.51 11.04 19.08
CA THR A 700 -11.96 10.32 17.92
C THR A 700 -12.92 9.21 17.46
N LYS A 701 -13.38 8.39 18.42
CA LYS A 701 -14.35 7.32 18.20
C LYS A 701 -15.71 7.78 17.68
N THR A 702 -16.14 9.00 18.02
CA THR A 702 -17.40 9.56 17.51
C THR A 702 -17.28 9.89 16.02
N LEU A 703 -16.16 10.47 15.59
CA LEU A 703 -15.90 10.75 14.17
C LEU A 703 -15.89 9.45 13.36
N GLU A 704 -15.15 8.44 13.82
CA GLU A 704 -15.08 7.11 13.21
C GLU A 704 -16.46 6.46 13.06
N THR A 705 -17.25 6.48 14.14
CA THR A 705 -18.58 5.85 14.17
C THR A 705 -19.58 6.59 13.29
N VAL A 706 -19.54 7.93 13.27
CA VAL A 706 -20.47 8.76 12.48
C VAL A 706 -20.13 8.74 10.99
N TRP A 707 -18.85 8.61 10.62
CA TRP A 707 -18.39 8.58 9.23
C TRP A 707 -18.00 7.19 8.70
N ASN A 708 -18.20 6.14 9.49
CA ASN A 708 -17.87 4.75 9.16
C ASN A 708 -16.39 4.59 8.73
N MET A 709 -15.48 5.12 9.56
CA MET A 709 -14.03 5.05 9.34
C MET A 709 -13.41 3.93 10.19
N PRO A 710 -12.30 3.30 9.75
CA PRO A 710 -11.51 2.39 10.59
C PRO A 710 -10.92 3.12 11.81
N THR A 711 -10.80 2.41 12.93
CA THR A 711 -10.12 2.88 14.15
C THR A 711 -8.65 3.22 13.91
N LEU A 712 -8.06 3.95 14.85
CA LEU A 712 -6.66 4.38 14.84
C LEU A 712 -5.78 3.53 15.76
N GLY A 713 -6.26 3.20 16.95
CA GLY A 713 -5.51 2.48 17.97
C GLY A 713 -6.39 1.61 18.88
N THR A 714 -5.88 1.26 20.06
CA THR A 714 -6.59 0.41 21.03
C THR A 714 -7.59 1.18 21.89
N ASN A 715 -7.35 2.48 22.12
CA ASN A 715 -8.06 3.26 23.12
C ASN A 715 -9.38 3.79 22.54
N ASP A 716 -9.32 4.39 21.36
CA ASP A 716 -10.46 4.70 20.48
C ASP A 716 -11.26 3.44 20.09
N THR A 717 -10.60 2.29 19.85
CA THR A 717 -11.30 1.03 19.57
C THR A 717 -12.24 0.61 20.71
N THR A 718 -11.89 0.91 21.97
CA THR A 718 -12.65 0.52 23.16
C THR A 718 -13.47 1.65 23.80
N ALA A 719 -13.32 2.89 23.35
CA ALA A 719 -14.05 4.06 23.84
C ALA A 719 -15.55 4.06 23.46
N GLN A 720 -16.38 4.76 24.25
CA GLN A 720 -17.79 4.95 23.94
C GLN A 720 -17.99 6.12 22.96
N ALA A 721 -18.54 5.85 21.78
CA ALA A 721 -18.92 6.90 20.83
C ALA A 721 -20.04 7.80 21.41
N MET A 722 -19.91 9.12 21.29
CA MET A 722 -20.90 10.12 21.72
C MET A 722 -22.12 10.22 20.77
N THR A 723 -22.52 9.12 20.13
CA THR A 723 -23.67 9.10 19.21
C THR A 723 -25.00 9.37 19.93
N GLU A 724 -25.07 9.16 21.25
CA GLU A 724 -26.25 9.44 22.06
C GLU A 724 -26.61 10.93 22.17
N PHE A 725 -25.69 11.86 21.86
CA PHE A 725 -25.94 13.31 21.95
C PHE A 725 -26.81 13.82 20.80
N PHE A 726 -26.80 13.14 19.66
CA PHE A 726 -27.51 13.56 18.46
C PHE A 726 -28.99 13.19 18.54
N ALA A 727 -29.85 14.11 18.11
CA ALA A 727 -31.28 13.88 17.97
C ALA A 727 -31.47 12.94 16.78
N TYR A 728 -31.49 11.63 17.09
CA TYR A 728 -31.43 10.51 16.15
C TYR A 728 -32.29 10.76 14.91
N SER A 729 -31.64 11.19 13.83
CA SER A 729 -32.18 11.24 12.48
C SER A 729 -32.39 9.81 12.03
N SER A 730 -33.50 9.25 12.54
CA SER A 730 -33.88 7.84 12.56
C SER A 730 -33.45 7.18 11.26
N PRO A 731 -32.35 6.39 11.27
CA PRO A 731 -31.50 6.21 10.11
C PRO A 731 -32.34 5.53 9.05
N THR A 732 -32.61 6.27 7.98
CA THR A 732 -33.54 5.83 6.96
C THR A 732 -32.79 4.85 6.07
N VAL A 733 -32.98 3.57 6.38
CA VAL A 733 -32.35 2.47 5.66
C VAL A 733 -33.15 2.25 4.39
N THR A 734 -32.51 2.49 3.25
CA THR A 734 -33.05 2.07 1.94
C THR A 734 -32.73 0.60 1.76
N PHE A 735 -33.76 -0.22 1.61
CA PHE A 735 -33.63 -1.62 1.22
C PHE A 735 -33.75 -1.75 -0.30
N THR A 736 -33.05 -2.70 -0.89
CA THR A 736 -33.16 -3.02 -2.32
C THR A 736 -33.36 -4.52 -2.49
N SER A 737 -34.54 -4.96 -2.95
CA SER A 737 -34.80 -6.38 -3.20
C SER A 737 -34.07 -6.87 -4.45
N THR A 738 -33.43 -8.03 -4.37
CA THR A 738 -32.89 -8.77 -5.52
C THR A 738 -33.71 -10.05 -5.71
N ILE A 739 -34.59 -10.06 -6.70
CA ILE A 739 -35.53 -11.17 -6.95
C ILE A 739 -35.09 -11.96 -8.18
N THR A 740 -35.03 -13.29 -8.06
CA THR A 740 -34.68 -14.18 -9.18
C THR A 740 -35.63 -15.37 -9.24
N GLY A 741 -35.88 -15.85 -10.47
CA GLY A 741 -36.85 -16.93 -10.71
C GLY A 741 -38.30 -16.56 -10.41
N GLY A 742 -39.18 -17.55 -10.39
CA GLY A 742 -40.63 -17.35 -10.36
C GLY A 742 -41.17 -16.70 -11.64
N THR A 743 -42.36 -16.10 -11.54
CA THR A 743 -43.11 -15.47 -12.62
C THR A 743 -43.53 -14.06 -12.24
N SER A 744 -43.02 -13.06 -12.95
CA SER A 744 -43.40 -11.64 -12.79
C SER A 744 -44.89 -11.41 -13.16
N PRO A 745 -45.62 -10.47 -12.51
CA PRO A 745 -45.19 -9.56 -11.45
C PRO A 745 -44.95 -10.21 -10.09
N TYR A 746 -44.08 -9.59 -9.28
CA TYR A 746 -43.81 -9.99 -7.90
C TYR A 746 -44.50 -9.04 -6.90
N THR A 747 -45.11 -9.61 -5.87
CA THR A 747 -45.53 -8.87 -4.66
C THR A 747 -44.45 -9.02 -3.60
N VAL A 748 -43.95 -7.90 -3.07
CA VAL A 748 -42.89 -7.87 -2.04
C VAL A 748 -43.43 -7.22 -0.76
N SER A 749 -43.21 -7.87 0.38
CA SER A 749 -43.52 -7.33 1.71
C SER A 749 -42.40 -7.59 2.71
N TRP A 750 -42.32 -6.72 3.71
CA TRP A 750 -41.17 -6.63 4.63
C TRP A 750 -41.65 -6.60 6.08
N ASN A 751 -40.84 -7.14 6.98
CA ASN A 751 -40.89 -6.85 8.40
C ASN A 751 -39.52 -6.32 8.80
N PHE A 752 -39.46 -5.16 9.44
CA PHE A 752 -38.19 -4.49 9.74
C PHE A 752 -37.58 -4.88 11.09
N GLY A 753 -38.17 -5.86 11.80
CA GLY A 753 -37.65 -6.36 13.08
C GLY A 753 -37.96 -5.49 14.31
N ASP A 754 -38.49 -4.28 14.12
CA ASP A 754 -38.95 -3.37 15.18
C ASP A 754 -40.47 -3.44 15.46
N GLY A 755 -41.16 -4.36 14.77
CA GLY A 755 -42.63 -4.51 14.81
C GLY A 755 -43.35 -3.85 13.62
N THR A 756 -42.67 -3.04 12.82
CA THR A 756 -43.25 -2.41 11.62
C THR A 756 -43.07 -3.26 10.35
N THR A 757 -43.79 -2.90 9.29
CA THR A 757 -43.83 -3.64 8.01
C THR A 757 -43.90 -2.70 6.81
N GLY A 758 -43.28 -3.09 5.69
CA GLY A 758 -43.29 -2.35 4.43
C GLY A 758 -43.70 -3.18 3.22
N THR A 759 -43.84 -2.55 2.05
CA THR A 759 -44.21 -3.21 0.78
C THR A 759 -43.50 -2.59 -0.42
N GLY A 760 -43.31 -3.36 -1.48
CA GLY A 760 -42.62 -2.95 -2.71
C GLY A 760 -41.15 -3.39 -2.74
N ALA A 761 -40.51 -3.24 -3.91
CA ALA A 761 -39.14 -3.75 -4.15
C ALA A 761 -38.06 -3.01 -3.34
N ASN A 762 -38.18 -1.68 -3.24
CA ASN A 762 -37.15 -0.83 -2.65
C ASN A 762 -37.76 0.11 -1.59
N PRO A 763 -38.23 -0.39 -0.44
CA PRO A 763 -38.76 0.46 0.61
C PRO A 763 -37.63 1.19 1.36
N THR A 764 -37.95 2.37 1.87
CA THR A 764 -37.21 2.98 2.97
C THR A 764 -37.87 2.61 4.30
N HIS A 765 -37.07 2.42 5.35
CA HIS A 765 -37.58 2.33 6.73
C HIS A 765 -36.72 3.16 7.69
N THR A 766 -37.37 3.68 8.73
CA THR A 766 -36.88 4.77 9.58
C THR A 766 -36.94 4.32 11.04
N TYR A 767 -35.86 3.70 11.53
CA TYR A 767 -35.80 3.14 12.88
C TYR A 767 -35.82 4.24 13.95
N THR A 768 -36.86 4.28 14.78
CA THR A 768 -37.06 5.33 15.80
C THR A 768 -36.34 5.06 17.13
N SER A 769 -35.45 4.06 17.18
CA SER A 769 -34.68 3.68 18.38
C SER A 769 -33.38 2.98 17.96
N SER A 770 -32.38 2.97 18.85
CA SER A 770 -31.16 2.20 18.66
C SER A 770 -31.38 0.73 19.02
N GLY A 771 -30.80 -0.18 18.23
CA GLY A 771 -30.90 -1.62 18.45
C GLY A 771 -30.39 -2.44 17.27
N THR A 772 -30.33 -3.75 17.45
CA THR A 772 -30.03 -4.72 16.39
C THR A 772 -31.35 -5.30 15.87
N TYR A 773 -31.66 -5.06 14.60
CA TYR A 773 -32.95 -5.41 13.99
C TYR A 773 -32.83 -6.52 12.95
N THR A 774 -33.58 -7.60 13.14
CA THR A 774 -33.65 -8.73 12.19
C THR A 774 -34.72 -8.48 11.14
N VAL A 775 -34.33 -7.80 10.06
CA VAL A 775 -35.19 -7.56 8.89
C VAL A 775 -35.49 -8.88 8.18
N ARG A 776 -36.72 -9.01 7.66
CA ARG A 776 -37.14 -10.10 6.77
C ARG A 776 -37.86 -9.58 5.53
N MET A 777 -37.56 -10.16 4.38
CA MET A 777 -38.25 -9.91 3.11
C MET A 777 -39.05 -11.14 2.69
N ASN A 778 -40.29 -10.93 2.25
CA ASN A 778 -41.16 -11.95 1.67
C ASN A 778 -41.49 -11.56 0.23
N VAL A 779 -41.36 -12.50 -0.69
CA VAL A 779 -41.71 -12.34 -2.11
C VAL A 779 -42.78 -13.36 -2.47
N THR A 780 -43.77 -12.96 -3.26
CA THR A 780 -44.75 -13.85 -3.89
C THR A 780 -44.81 -13.57 -5.39
N ASP A 781 -44.81 -14.61 -6.22
CA ASP A 781 -44.89 -14.48 -7.69
C ASP A 781 -46.34 -14.53 -8.22
N ALA A 782 -46.53 -14.28 -9.51
CA ALA A 782 -47.83 -14.26 -10.17
C ALA A 782 -48.57 -15.61 -10.18
N ASN A 783 -47.86 -16.72 -9.94
CA ASN A 783 -48.43 -18.07 -9.80
C ASN A 783 -48.66 -18.46 -8.32
N GLY A 784 -48.37 -17.56 -7.38
CA GLY A 784 -48.54 -17.77 -5.94
C GLY A 784 -47.37 -18.51 -5.26
N ALA A 785 -46.26 -18.75 -5.95
CA ALA A 785 -45.03 -19.27 -5.32
C ALA A 785 -44.47 -18.22 -4.35
N LYS A 786 -43.86 -18.65 -3.24
CA LYS A 786 -43.40 -17.76 -2.16
C LYS A 786 -41.96 -18.04 -1.75
N PHE A 787 -41.27 -16.98 -1.35
CA PHE A 787 -39.92 -17.04 -0.80
C PHE A 787 -39.77 -16.05 0.38
N THR A 788 -38.97 -16.41 1.37
CA THR A 788 -38.67 -15.57 2.54
C THR A 788 -37.18 -15.60 2.83
N THR A 789 -36.59 -14.45 3.14
CA THR A 789 -35.23 -14.29 3.69
C THR A 789 -35.23 -13.30 4.85
#